data_AF-A0A059KN52-F1
#
_entry.id   AF-A0A059KN52-F1
#
_cell.length_a   1.000
_cell.length_b   1.000
_cell.length_c   1.000
_cell.angle_alpha   90.00
_cell.angle_beta   90.00
_cell.angle_gamma   90.00
#
_symmetry.space_group_name_H-M   'P 1'
#
loop_
_entity.id
_entity.type
_entity.pdbx_description
1 polymer ?
#
loop_
_entity_poly.entity_id
_entity_poly.type
_entity_poly.pdbx_seq_one_letter_code
_entity_poly.pdbx_strand_id
1 'polypeptide(L)'
;MSFMDRLKGRGRKDREAVQHEDSSLSGPYSGLEADLRDTIQDSGLGTTVSVPDAIISEASPSVLAVAGPRRAAESLERQPQPGSGARLPLIGHWSSDRQQRLLGGVLAAGVLGLVLASVLTARSAGGSAAQVGATGQALMQSQRLAKSVLQAVAGRPEAFAELRDAAAVLSADVRGLHGGRPETGLQALPLHARGQIEPLLAVVEKTERHAATVLAQEKLLTQVSQALKAINRQSGELLETAEAVAAAKVQQDALPAEVSAAGRLVMLTQRIGKSANEALTIEGVSPEALFLLGKDLNSFRDIARGLLDGNADLRLTATRDPALRARLEALLKAHDELRIQAGAILGNLQGLVSAREAQAAIITDTEVLRLGLEQVRTGIGSAGGLGWFNVALLAVSLLLGAVGGIGLLMVFTHDQRTRALLSDSQRLEAERQEREAKRVNDANQAAILRLMNELQTVAEGDLTQQATVTEDITGAIADSVNYTVEELRSLVSQVQGTVARVTDTTQQVEATSTELLAASDEQLREIRETGEAVLQMAGRIQRVSGQAQQSADVARHSLSAATSGLTAVLDTIGGMNTIREQIQETSKRIKRLGESSQEIGEITELISDITEQTNVLALNAAIQAASAGEAGRGFSVVAEEVQRLAERSADATRQIAALVKTIQTDTADAVVAMERSTQGVVEGAKLSDNAGTALTEIDRVSRQLAELIEAISAQSRLEAESATIVAQNIQHIFAVTEQTGEGTRSTAQLVRQLSRTAEELRQSVARFKIS
;
A
#
# COMPACT_ATOMS: atom_id res chain seq x y z
N MET A 1 -27.65 -33.49 24.01
CA MET A 1 -26.63 -32.87 24.89
C MET A 1 -25.76 -31.97 24.01
N SER A 2 -25.27 -30.79 24.37
CA SER A 2 -25.55 -29.86 25.47
C SER A 2 -24.51 -28.74 25.34
N PHE A 3 -24.68 -27.81 24.39
CA PHE A 3 -23.94 -26.53 24.41
C PHE A 3 -24.69 -25.39 23.70
N MET A 4 -26.03 -25.42 23.72
CA MET A 4 -26.89 -24.37 23.16
C MET A 4 -27.75 -23.64 24.22
N ASP A 5 -27.53 -23.91 25.51
CA ASP A 5 -28.54 -23.63 26.56
C ASP A 5 -28.06 -22.73 27.70
N ARG A 6 -27.04 -21.88 27.46
CA ARG A 6 -26.66 -20.80 28.40
C ARG A 6 -26.31 -19.50 27.67
N LEU A 7 -26.82 -18.40 28.24
CA LEU A 7 -26.51 -16.99 27.92
C LEU A 7 -27.18 -16.38 26.67
N LYS A 8 -28.51 -16.52 26.62
CA LYS A 8 -29.40 -15.50 26.04
C LYS A 8 -30.44 -15.12 27.11
N GLY A 9 -30.35 -13.93 27.72
CA GLY A 9 -31.14 -13.70 28.95
C GLY A 9 -31.11 -12.34 29.68
N ARG A 10 -30.91 -11.21 28.99
CA ARG A 10 -31.29 -9.85 29.43
C ARG A 10 -31.08 -8.89 28.25
N GLY A 11 -31.94 -7.90 27.98
CA GLY A 11 -33.15 -7.50 28.69
C GLY A 11 -33.61 -6.09 28.29
N ARG A 12 -33.61 -5.82 26.98
CA ARG A 12 -33.92 -4.57 26.25
C ARG A 12 -34.92 -3.60 26.91
N LYS A 13 -34.48 -2.35 27.16
CA LYS A 13 -35.17 -1.03 27.16
C LYS A 13 -34.15 0.03 27.64
N ASP A 14 -34.13 1.30 27.23
CA ASP A 14 -35.07 2.13 26.45
C ASP A 14 -34.39 2.86 25.25
N ARG A 15 -35.14 3.76 24.59
CA ARG A 15 -34.77 4.52 23.37
C ARG A 15 -34.53 6.01 23.67
N GLU A 16 -33.95 6.69 22.68
CA GLU A 16 -33.94 8.15 22.45
C GLU A 16 -33.07 9.05 23.36
N ALA A 17 -31.96 9.53 22.80
CA ALA A 17 -31.81 10.94 22.42
C ALA A 17 -30.67 11.10 21.38
N VAL A 18 -30.79 12.08 20.49
CA VAL A 18 -29.79 12.44 19.46
C VAL A 18 -29.16 13.76 19.84
N GLN A 19 -27.82 13.88 19.81
CA GLN A 19 -27.15 15.10 19.34
C GLN A 19 -25.66 14.89 19.01
N HIS A 20 -25.18 15.73 18.09
CA HIS A 20 -23.79 15.76 17.61
C HIS A 20 -22.83 16.29 18.66
N GLU A 21 -21.56 15.86 18.61
CA GLU A 21 -20.45 16.81 18.44
C GLU A 21 -19.17 16.14 17.92
N ASP A 22 -18.33 16.93 17.27
CA ASP A 22 -17.02 16.53 16.73
C ASP A 22 -16.04 16.14 17.84
N SER A 23 -15.13 15.20 17.57
CA SER A 23 -13.69 15.51 17.50
C SER A 23 -12.81 14.27 17.33
N SER A 24 -11.69 14.51 16.66
CA SER A 24 -10.52 13.63 16.48
C SER A 24 -10.10 12.82 17.72
N LEU A 25 -9.93 11.51 17.55
CA LEU A 25 -9.10 10.67 18.42
C LEU A 25 -7.87 10.18 17.65
N SER A 26 -6.73 10.83 17.91
CA SER A 26 -5.41 10.39 17.48
C SER A 26 -4.42 10.42 18.66
N GLY A 27 -3.62 9.34 18.76
CA GLY A 27 -2.51 9.22 19.71
C GLY A 27 -2.87 8.61 21.09
N PRO A 28 -1.86 8.37 21.95
CA PRO A 28 -0.44 8.73 21.76
C PRO A 28 0.57 7.58 21.97
N TYR A 29 1.63 7.57 21.15
CA TYR A 29 2.96 7.05 21.55
C TYR A 29 4.06 7.77 20.76
N SER A 30 4.49 8.94 21.26
CA SER A 30 5.83 9.48 21.03
C SER A 30 6.12 10.69 21.93
N GLY A 31 7.38 10.80 22.36
CA GLY A 31 7.99 12.07 22.78
C GLY A 31 7.93 12.42 24.26
N LEU A 32 9.06 12.27 24.95
CA LEU A 32 9.60 13.27 25.88
C LEU A 32 11.08 12.96 26.20
N GLU A 33 11.97 13.56 25.42
CA GLU A 33 13.38 13.78 25.78
C GLU A 33 13.54 15.20 26.33
N ALA A 34 14.44 15.35 27.31
CA ALA A 34 15.00 16.60 27.83
C ALA A 34 13.99 17.58 28.47
N ASP A 35 14.38 18.48 29.39
CA ASP A 35 15.70 18.87 29.89
C ASP A 35 15.58 19.29 31.37
N LEU A 36 16.72 19.44 32.08
CA LEU A 36 17.07 20.59 32.94
C LEU A 36 18.07 20.22 34.05
N ARG A 37 19.11 21.06 34.15
CA ARG A 37 19.99 21.20 35.33
C ARG A 37 19.45 22.26 36.30
N ASP A 38 19.85 22.14 37.56
CA ASP A 38 20.74 23.09 38.28
C ASP A 38 20.28 23.61 39.67
N THR A 39 21.29 23.90 40.52
CA THR A 39 21.30 24.82 41.70
C THR A 39 20.72 24.41 43.08
N ILE A 40 21.58 23.81 43.92
CA ILE A 40 22.17 24.33 45.20
C ILE A 40 21.31 25.00 46.33
N GLN A 41 21.68 24.65 47.60
CA GLN A 41 21.42 25.29 48.93
C GLN A 41 20.04 25.10 49.62
N ASP A 42 19.90 25.08 50.96
CA ASP A 42 20.78 25.60 52.03
C ASP A 42 20.71 24.91 53.44
N SER A 43 21.84 25.03 54.19
CA SER A 43 22.09 25.16 55.66
C SER A 43 21.34 24.48 56.84
N GLY A 44 22.13 24.13 57.89
CA GLY A 44 21.70 24.05 59.32
C GLY A 44 22.37 22.94 60.17
N LEU A 45 23.66 23.01 60.55
CA LEU A 45 24.27 23.61 61.78
C LEU A 45 23.95 22.95 63.16
N GLY A 46 24.99 22.58 63.93
CA GLY A 46 24.82 22.02 65.30
C GLY A 46 26.06 21.38 65.96
N THR A 47 27.03 22.21 66.34
CA THR A 47 28.33 22.00 67.04
C THR A 47 28.32 21.53 68.51
N THR A 48 29.39 20.85 68.97
CA THR A 48 30.23 21.06 70.20
C THR A 48 31.27 19.90 70.29
N VAL A 49 32.61 20.00 70.45
CA VAL A 49 33.60 20.79 71.24
C VAL A 49 34.19 20.03 72.46
N SER A 50 35.50 19.72 72.45
CA SER A 50 36.46 19.85 73.59
C SER A 50 37.94 19.55 73.20
N VAL A 51 38.90 20.24 73.86
CA VAL A 51 40.31 20.59 73.46
C VAL A 51 41.07 21.12 74.74
N PRO A 52 42.43 21.20 74.94
CA PRO A 52 43.67 20.83 74.17
C PRO A 52 44.75 20.00 74.97
N ASP A 53 45.94 19.72 74.37
CA ASP A 53 47.30 20.20 74.80
C ASP A 53 48.40 19.65 73.85
N ALA A 54 49.21 20.43 73.09
CA ALA A 54 50.26 21.42 73.42
C ALA A 54 51.59 20.74 73.89
N ILE A 55 52.78 20.94 73.26
CA ILE A 55 53.68 22.12 73.42
C ILE A 55 54.93 22.02 72.46
N ILE A 56 55.29 23.11 71.76
CA ILE A 56 56.66 23.67 71.40
C ILE A 56 57.75 22.77 70.74
N SER A 57 58.73 23.21 69.91
CA SER A 57 58.93 24.31 68.93
C SER A 57 60.33 24.15 68.25
N GLU A 58 60.49 24.67 67.03
CA GLU A 58 61.70 25.30 66.44
C GLU A 58 63.09 24.61 66.21
N ALA A 59 63.56 24.83 64.97
CA ALA A 59 64.89 25.37 64.57
C ALA A 59 66.15 24.48 64.36
N SER A 60 66.67 24.56 63.12
CA SER A 60 68.09 24.42 62.71
C SER A 60 68.88 25.72 63.04
N PRO A 61 70.23 25.89 62.82
CA PRO A 61 71.20 25.06 62.08
C PRO A 61 72.65 25.01 62.70
N SER A 62 73.66 24.60 61.90
CA SER A 62 75.04 25.18 61.82
C SER A 62 76.30 24.54 62.48
N VAL A 63 77.06 23.79 61.65
CA VAL A 63 78.53 23.81 61.31
C VAL A 63 79.71 23.74 62.35
N LEU A 64 80.86 23.23 61.83
CA LEU A 64 82.29 23.42 62.21
C LEU A 64 82.85 22.56 63.40
N ALA A 65 84.11 22.06 63.44
CA ALA A 65 85.19 21.93 62.43
C ALA A 65 86.40 21.07 62.91
N VAL A 66 87.18 20.54 61.95
CA VAL A 66 88.68 20.37 61.95
C VAL A 66 89.39 19.55 63.05
N ALA A 67 90.06 18.46 62.63
CA ALA A 67 91.53 18.29 62.71
C ALA A 67 92.03 16.98 62.05
N GLY A 68 93.14 17.04 61.29
CA GLY A 68 93.97 15.88 60.91
C GLY A 68 95.43 16.12 61.36
N PRO A 69 96.49 15.58 60.72
CA PRO A 69 96.57 14.50 59.71
C PRO A 69 97.76 13.53 59.98
N ARG A 70 98.22 12.79 58.93
CA ARG A 70 99.42 11.90 58.81
C ARG A 70 99.17 10.42 59.18
N ARG A 71 99.77 9.41 58.51
CA ARG A 71 100.73 9.40 57.38
C ARG A 71 100.59 8.09 56.58
N ALA A 72 100.91 8.19 55.29
CA ALA A 72 101.04 7.12 54.30
C ALA A 72 102.03 5.99 54.66
N ALA A 73 101.78 4.78 54.14
CA ALA A 73 102.75 3.97 53.38
C ALA A 73 102.09 2.79 52.62
N GLU A 74 102.57 2.58 51.39
CA GLU A 74 102.79 1.27 50.72
C GLU A 74 101.63 0.28 50.48
N SER A 75 101.10 0.39 49.26
CA SER A 75 100.84 -0.70 48.30
C SER A 75 101.22 -2.14 48.66
N LEU A 76 100.30 -3.08 48.35
CA LEU A 76 100.65 -4.38 47.77
C LEU A 76 99.53 -4.86 46.82
N GLU A 77 99.91 -5.30 45.63
CA GLU A 77 99.01 -5.74 44.56
C GLU A 77 98.31 -7.07 44.90
N ARG A 78 97.09 -7.27 44.35
CA ARG A 78 96.58 -8.61 43.98
C ARG A 78 95.52 -8.52 42.88
N GLN A 79 95.62 -9.43 41.93
CA GLN A 79 94.85 -9.45 40.67
C GLN A 79 93.44 -10.04 40.85
N PRO A 80 92.46 -9.68 39.98
CA PRO A 80 91.12 -10.25 39.99
C PRO A 80 91.02 -11.56 39.18
N GLN A 81 90.12 -12.46 39.58
CA GLN A 81 89.65 -13.59 38.76
C GLN A 81 88.15 -13.42 38.41
N PRO A 82 87.74 -13.57 37.13
CA PRO A 82 86.34 -13.46 36.73
C PRO A 82 85.69 -14.78 36.28
N GLY A 83 84.40 -14.93 36.57
CA GLY A 83 83.50 -15.98 36.04
C GLY A 83 82.24 -16.08 36.90
N SER A 84 81.03 -16.31 36.37
CA SER A 84 80.58 -16.62 35.01
C SER A 84 79.20 -15.99 34.74
N GLY A 85 78.86 -15.69 33.48
CA GLY A 85 77.60 -15.02 33.12
C GLY A 85 76.75 -15.82 32.12
N ALA A 86 75.42 -15.70 32.23
CA ALA A 86 74.49 -16.13 31.18
C ALA A 86 74.41 -15.04 30.09
N ARG A 87 74.49 -15.43 28.81
CA ARG A 87 74.50 -14.49 27.67
C ARG A 87 73.26 -14.68 26.80
N LEU A 88 72.63 -13.57 26.42
CA LEU A 88 71.63 -13.54 25.34
C LEU A 88 72.27 -13.86 23.99
N PRO A 89 71.63 -14.67 23.13
CA PRO A 89 72.15 -14.97 21.79
C PRO A 89 72.27 -13.71 20.93
N LEU A 90 73.29 -13.71 20.05
CA LEU A 90 73.75 -12.61 19.19
C LEU A 90 74.27 -11.33 19.90
N ILE A 91 73.57 -10.75 20.88
CA ILE A 91 73.88 -9.41 21.41
C ILE A 91 74.69 -9.42 22.73
N GLY A 92 74.90 -10.60 23.34
CA GLY A 92 75.56 -10.78 24.65
C GLY A 92 77.06 -10.41 24.76
N HIS A 93 77.60 -9.62 23.82
CA HIS A 93 78.99 -9.16 23.78
C HIS A 93 79.14 -7.63 23.80
N TRP A 94 78.04 -6.88 23.91
CA TRP A 94 78.03 -5.41 24.04
C TRP A 94 77.81 -4.98 25.50
N SER A 95 78.19 -3.75 25.84
CA SER A 95 77.88 -3.16 27.15
C SER A 95 76.36 -3.03 27.36
N SER A 96 75.92 -3.12 28.63
CA SER A 96 74.50 -3.03 29.02
C SER A 96 73.84 -1.76 28.47
N ASP A 97 74.52 -0.62 28.54
CA ASP A 97 74.06 0.67 28.02
C ASP A 97 73.88 0.68 26.47
N ARG A 98 74.68 -0.10 25.72
CA ARG A 98 74.44 -0.29 24.27
C ARG A 98 73.27 -1.23 23.99
N GLN A 99 73.09 -2.28 24.79
CA GLN A 99 71.96 -3.22 24.65
C GLN A 99 70.62 -2.51 24.93
N GLN A 100 70.54 -1.72 26.01
CA GLN A 100 69.35 -0.92 26.34
C GLN A 100 68.98 0.07 25.24
N ARG A 101 69.96 0.80 24.67
CA ARG A 101 69.71 1.75 23.57
C ARG A 101 69.23 1.07 22.29
N LEU A 102 69.79 -0.08 21.93
CA LEU A 102 69.33 -0.85 20.75
C LEU A 102 67.90 -1.38 20.95
N LEU A 103 67.64 -2.05 22.07
CA LEU A 103 66.35 -2.67 22.36
C LEU A 103 65.25 -1.62 22.60
N GLY A 104 65.58 -0.50 23.23
CA GLY A 104 64.72 0.68 23.32
C GLY A 104 64.43 1.31 21.96
N GLY A 105 65.41 1.35 21.06
CA GLY A 105 65.19 1.77 19.66
C GLY A 105 64.25 0.85 18.89
N VAL A 106 64.38 -0.48 19.07
CA VAL A 106 63.47 -1.48 18.48
C VAL A 106 62.05 -1.36 19.04
N LEU A 107 61.90 -1.18 20.36
CA LEU A 107 60.61 -0.92 21.00
C LEU A 107 59.97 0.36 20.45
N ALA A 108 60.72 1.47 20.41
CA ALA A 108 60.24 2.75 19.91
C ALA A 108 59.81 2.67 18.43
N ALA A 109 60.56 1.96 17.59
CA ALA A 109 60.20 1.70 16.21
C ALA A 109 58.91 0.87 16.07
N GLY A 110 58.71 -0.15 16.92
CA GLY A 110 57.46 -0.91 16.98
C GLY A 110 56.25 -0.05 17.37
N VAL A 111 56.39 0.81 18.38
CA VAL A 111 55.33 1.74 18.80
C VAL A 111 55.02 2.79 17.72
N LEU A 112 56.04 3.36 17.08
CA LEU A 112 55.86 4.27 15.93
C LEU A 112 55.17 3.59 14.75
N GLY A 113 55.51 2.33 14.47
CA GLY A 113 54.85 1.50 13.46
C GLY A 113 53.38 1.26 13.75
N LEU A 114 53.02 0.96 15.01
CA LEU A 114 51.63 0.82 15.45
C LEU A 114 50.85 2.13 15.31
N VAL A 115 51.40 3.27 15.77
CA VAL A 115 50.75 4.58 15.63
C VAL A 115 50.55 4.94 14.16
N LEU A 116 51.56 4.76 13.31
CA LEU A 116 51.47 5.04 11.88
C LEU A 116 50.42 4.13 11.21
N ALA A 117 50.41 2.84 11.52
CA ALA A 117 49.43 1.89 11.01
C ALA A 117 48.00 2.26 11.44
N SER A 118 47.79 2.63 12.71
CA SER A 118 46.49 3.07 13.23
C SER A 118 45.99 4.37 12.58
N VAL A 119 46.88 5.34 12.31
CA VAL A 119 46.52 6.59 11.62
C VAL A 119 46.20 6.32 10.14
N LEU A 120 46.92 5.40 9.48
CA LEU A 120 46.65 4.99 8.11
C LEU A 120 45.32 4.24 7.97
N THR A 121 45.02 3.29 8.86
CA THR A 121 43.74 2.57 8.85
C THR A 121 42.55 3.46 9.22
N ALA A 122 42.71 4.38 10.17
CA ALA A 122 41.68 5.36 10.50
C ALA A 122 41.37 6.29 9.31
N ARG A 123 42.40 6.77 8.58
CA ARG A 123 42.21 7.58 7.37
C ARG A 123 41.57 6.80 6.22
N SER A 124 41.97 5.55 5.98
CA SER A 124 41.36 4.75 4.91
C SER A 124 39.90 4.40 5.22
N ALA A 125 39.60 4.00 6.46
CA ALA A 125 38.24 3.69 6.90
C ALA A 125 37.30 4.91 6.80
N GLY A 126 37.76 6.09 7.23
CA GLY A 126 37.00 7.33 7.10
C GLY A 126 36.69 7.72 5.65
N GLY A 127 37.67 7.55 4.75
CA GLY A 127 37.48 7.79 3.31
C GLY A 127 36.46 6.84 2.68
N SER A 128 36.56 5.54 2.94
CA SER A 128 35.61 4.54 2.43
C SER A 128 34.20 4.73 2.99
N ALA A 129 34.05 5.09 4.27
CA ALA A 129 32.74 5.37 4.87
C ALA A 129 32.03 6.55 4.18
N ALA A 130 32.74 7.65 3.92
CA ALA A 130 32.19 8.80 3.18
C ALA A 130 31.80 8.42 1.73
N GLN A 131 32.60 7.60 1.05
CA GLN A 131 32.31 7.12 -0.31
C GLN A 131 31.08 6.19 -0.37
N VAL A 132 30.93 5.28 0.58
CA VAL A 132 29.72 4.44 0.71
C VAL A 132 28.50 5.29 1.04
N GLY A 133 28.63 6.28 1.93
CA GLY A 133 27.57 7.24 2.26
C GLY A 133 27.08 8.02 1.04
N ALA A 134 28.00 8.65 0.29
CA ALA A 134 27.67 9.40 -0.93
C ALA A 134 27.09 8.51 -2.04
N THR A 135 27.57 7.26 -2.19
CA THR A 135 27.00 6.31 -3.16
C THR A 135 25.59 5.87 -2.74
N GLY A 136 25.34 5.70 -1.44
CA GLY A 136 24.01 5.41 -0.90
C GLY A 136 23.03 6.59 -1.06
N GLN A 137 23.49 7.82 -0.82
CA GLN A 137 22.70 9.03 -1.06
C GLN A 137 22.39 9.19 -2.56
N ALA A 138 23.37 9.06 -3.45
CA ALA A 138 23.15 9.10 -4.89
C ALA A 138 22.10 8.05 -5.35
N LEU A 139 22.17 6.81 -4.85
CA LEU A 139 21.21 5.75 -5.18
C LEU A 139 19.79 6.08 -4.67
N MET A 140 19.66 6.61 -3.45
CA MET A 140 18.38 7.06 -2.92
C MET A 140 17.81 8.23 -3.73
N GLN A 141 18.66 9.19 -4.13
CA GLN A 141 18.22 10.35 -4.92
C GLN A 141 17.88 9.98 -6.36
N SER A 142 18.50 8.97 -6.99
CA SER A 142 18.06 8.50 -8.32
C SER A 142 16.65 7.90 -8.26
N GLN A 143 16.34 7.13 -7.21
CA GLN A 143 14.98 6.62 -6.97
C GLN A 143 13.99 7.75 -6.64
N ARG A 144 14.38 8.73 -5.80
CA ARG A 144 13.54 9.90 -5.52
C ARG A 144 13.26 10.71 -6.78
N LEU A 145 14.25 10.87 -7.66
CA LEU A 145 14.14 11.59 -8.92
C LEU A 145 13.09 10.94 -9.85
N ALA A 146 13.17 9.61 -10.01
CA ALA A 146 12.20 8.83 -10.78
C ALA A 146 10.76 8.97 -10.25
N LYS A 147 10.59 9.03 -8.92
CA LYS A 147 9.29 9.26 -8.27
C LYS A 147 8.82 10.70 -8.42
N SER A 148 9.68 11.69 -8.21
CA SER A 148 9.32 13.11 -8.25
C SER A 148 8.99 13.57 -9.67
N VAL A 149 9.66 13.06 -10.71
CA VAL A 149 9.36 13.44 -12.09
C VAL A 149 7.95 13.02 -12.52
N LEU A 150 7.51 11.83 -12.11
CA LEU A 150 6.13 11.36 -12.35
C LEU A 150 5.10 12.29 -11.72
N GLN A 151 5.36 12.79 -10.50
CA GLN A 151 4.48 13.70 -9.79
C GLN A 151 4.53 15.14 -10.31
N ALA A 152 5.71 15.61 -10.73
CA ALA A 152 5.91 16.91 -11.36
C ALA A 152 5.17 17.00 -12.70
N VAL A 153 5.26 15.97 -13.57
CA VAL A 153 4.52 15.95 -14.84
C VAL A 153 3.01 15.77 -14.64
N ALA A 154 2.56 15.19 -13.52
CA ALA A 154 1.16 15.25 -13.10
C ALA A 154 0.71 16.64 -12.57
N GLY A 155 1.61 17.63 -12.55
CA GLY A 155 1.37 19.01 -12.14
C GLY A 155 1.22 19.21 -10.63
N ARG A 156 1.89 18.38 -9.80
CA ARG A 156 1.95 18.59 -8.34
C ARG A 156 3.03 19.62 -7.98
N PRO A 157 2.70 20.79 -7.39
CA PRO A 157 3.69 21.86 -7.13
C PRO A 157 4.88 21.42 -6.26
N GLU A 158 4.61 20.67 -5.19
CA GLU A 158 5.63 20.19 -4.24
C GLU A 158 6.69 19.30 -4.91
N ALA A 159 6.28 18.51 -5.92
CA ALA A 159 7.16 17.58 -6.61
C ALA A 159 8.22 18.27 -7.50
N PHE A 160 8.01 19.53 -7.89
CA PHE A 160 9.04 20.30 -8.63
C PHE A 160 10.20 20.70 -7.72
N ALA A 161 9.95 20.99 -6.44
CA ALA A 161 11.01 21.19 -5.46
C ALA A 161 11.79 19.88 -5.23
N GLU A 162 11.07 18.77 -5.00
CA GLU A 162 11.72 17.45 -4.84
C GLU A 162 12.56 17.04 -6.06
N LEU A 163 12.06 17.29 -7.27
CA LEU A 163 12.75 16.99 -8.53
C LEU A 163 14.06 17.79 -8.66
N ARG A 164 14.01 19.08 -8.32
CA ARG A 164 15.17 19.98 -8.34
C ARG A 164 16.23 19.53 -7.34
N ASP A 165 15.81 19.25 -6.11
CA ASP A 165 16.72 18.85 -5.03
C ASP A 165 17.33 17.47 -5.30
N ALA A 166 16.53 16.49 -5.73
CA ALA A 166 17.03 15.16 -6.06
C ALA A 166 18.02 15.19 -7.24
N ALA A 167 17.74 15.98 -8.29
CA ALA A 167 18.66 16.13 -9.43
C ALA A 167 19.97 16.80 -9.01
N ALA A 168 19.88 17.88 -8.21
CA ALA A 168 21.03 18.61 -7.72
C ALA A 168 21.91 17.72 -6.83
N VAL A 169 21.35 17.01 -5.84
CA VAL A 169 22.11 16.14 -4.92
C VAL A 169 22.68 14.92 -5.64
N LEU A 170 21.92 14.27 -6.53
CA LEU A 170 22.43 13.17 -7.37
C LEU A 170 23.64 13.60 -8.21
N SER A 171 23.52 14.74 -8.90
CA SER A 171 24.58 15.26 -9.76
C SER A 171 25.82 15.69 -8.95
N ALA A 172 25.56 16.31 -7.80
CA ALA A 172 26.54 16.69 -6.81
C ALA A 172 27.35 15.49 -6.29
N ASP A 173 26.70 14.41 -5.86
CA ASP A 173 27.35 13.25 -5.26
C ASP A 173 28.10 12.41 -6.29
N VAL A 174 27.56 12.20 -7.49
CA VAL A 174 28.26 11.44 -8.55
C VAL A 174 29.50 12.19 -9.06
N ARG A 175 29.44 13.52 -9.24
CA ARG A 175 30.63 14.35 -9.51
C ARG A 175 31.62 14.30 -8.36
N GLY A 176 31.14 14.31 -7.11
CA GLY A 176 31.96 14.21 -5.90
C GLY A 176 32.69 12.87 -5.76
N LEU A 177 32.04 11.76 -6.11
CA LEU A 177 32.66 10.42 -6.14
C LEU A 177 33.79 10.33 -7.19
N HIS A 178 33.63 10.98 -8.34
CA HIS A 178 34.66 11.00 -9.38
C HIS A 178 35.85 11.94 -9.04
N GLY A 179 35.55 13.20 -8.70
CA GLY A 179 36.54 14.27 -8.54
C GLY A 179 37.05 14.51 -7.10
N GLY A 180 36.30 14.04 -6.10
CA GLY A 180 36.48 14.43 -4.70
C GLY A 180 35.79 15.78 -4.38
N ARG A 181 35.44 15.98 -3.11
CA ARG A 181 34.91 17.22 -2.54
C ARG A 181 35.56 17.48 -1.17
N PRO A 182 36.52 18.41 -1.08
CA PRO A 182 37.21 18.69 0.18
C PRO A 182 36.26 19.28 1.24
N GLU A 183 35.22 20.02 0.84
CA GLU A 183 34.25 20.66 1.73
C GLU A 183 33.43 19.68 2.57
N THR A 184 33.10 18.50 2.02
CA THR A 184 32.34 17.44 2.70
C THR A 184 33.22 16.27 3.17
N GLY A 185 34.55 16.39 3.04
CA GLY A 185 35.50 15.32 3.36
C GLY A 185 35.49 14.12 2.38
N LEU A 186 34.70 14.19 1.31
CA LEU A 186 34.56 13.11 0.33
C LEU A 186 35.80 13.04 -0.56
N GLN A 187 36.55 11.94 -0.49
CA GLN A 187 37.72 11.72 -1.33
C GLN A 187 37.31 11.05 -2.65
N ALA A 188 38.03 11.36 -3.74
CA ALA A 188 37.81 10.74 -5.04
C ALA A 188 37.95 9.22 -4.98
N LEU A 189 37.15 8.50 -5.77
CA LEU A 189 37.21 7.05 -5.86
C LEU A 189 38.60 6.55 -6.33
N PRO A 190 39.07 5.41 -5.79
CA PRO A 190 40.33 4.80 -6.23
C PRO A 190 40.26 4.37 -7.70
N LEU A 191 41.42 4.28 -8.37
CA LEU A 191 41.54 4.06 -9.81
C LEU A 191 40.72 2.88 -10.37
N HIS A 192 40.57 1.79 -9.61
CA HIS A 192 39.78 0.62 -10.03
C HIS A 192 38.26 0.87 -10.01
N ALA A 193 37.75 1.73 -9.11
CA ALA A 193 36.35 2.11 -9.04
C ALA A 193 36.02 3.32 -9.94
N ARG A 194 37.03 4.13 -10.29
CA ARG A 194 36.86 5.27 -11.22
C ARG A 194 36.33 4.86 -12.60
N GLY A 195 36.79 3.72 -13.14
CA GLY A 195 36.28 3.20 -14.41
C GLY A 195 34.79 2.83 -14.41
N GLN A 196 34.16 2.70 -13.23
CA GLN A 196 32.73 2.41 -13.08
C GLN A 196 31.88 3.68 -12.91
N ILE A 197 32.43 4.76 -12.33
CA ILE A 197 31.70 6.04 -12.17
C ILE A 197 31.73 6.90 -13.44
N GLU A 198 32.77 6.76 -14.28
CA GLU A 198 33.00 7.60 -15.45
C GLU A 198 31.87 7.53 -16.51
N PRO A 199 31.31 6.36 -16.87
CA PRO A 199 30.12 6.28 -17.73
C PRO A 199 28.88 6.95 -17.13
N LEU A 200 28.76 6.95 -15.80
CA LEU A 200 27.59 7.47 -15.08
C LEU A 200 27.56 9.00 -15.04
N LEU A 201 28.71 9.67 -15.18
CA LEU A 201 28.77 11.15 -15.28
C LEU A 201 27.96 11.68 -16.48
N ALA A 202 28.10 11.03 -17.64
CA ALA A 202 27.36 11.42 -18.85
C ALA A 202 25.85 11.18 -18.70
N VAL A 203 25.46 10.09 -18.05
CA VAL A 203 24.05 9.78 -17.75
C VAL A 203 23.48 10.80 -16.75
N VAL A 204 24.21 11.12 -15.68
CA VAL A 204 23.84 12.18 -14.71
C VAL A 204 23.65 13.53 -15.39
N GLU A 205 24.57 13.96 -16.25
CA GLU A 205 24.47 15.26 -16.92
C GLU A 205 23.26 15.32 -17.88
N LYS A 206 22.99 14.22 -18.59
CA LYS A 206 21.79 14.06 -19.41
C LYS A 206 20.52 14.11 -18.55
N THR A 207 20.50 13.42 -17.42
CA THR A 207 19.39 13.39 -16.48
C THR A 207 19.12 14.79 -15.88
N GLU A 208 20.17 15.52 -15.50
CA GLU A 208 20.08 16.89 -14.97
C GLU A 208 19.48 17.86 -16.01
N ARG A 209 19.86 17.73 -17.28
CA ARG A 209 19.25 18.49 -18.40
C ARG A 209 17.78 18.13 -18.60
N HIS A 210 17.41 16.86 -18.58
CA HIS A 210 16.01 16.45 -18.68
C HIS A 210 15.18 16.95 -17.48
N ALA A 211 15.74 16.93 -16.26
CA ALA A 211 15.09 17.47 -15.08
C ALA A 211 14.86 18.98 -15.23
N ALA A 212 15.85 19.72 -15.73
CA ALA A 212 15.70 21.13 -16.08
C ALA A 212 14.60 21.38 -17.13
N THR A 213 14.45 20.52 -18.14
CA THR A 213 13.35 20.60 -19.11
C THR A 213 11.98 20.46 -18.43
N VAL A 214 11.80 19.51 -17.51
CA VAL A 214 10.53 19.34 -16.76
C VAL A 214 10.27 20.54 -15.84
N LEU A 215 11.30 21.02 -15.13
CA LEU A 215 11.22 22.21 -14.26
C LEU A 215 10.87 23.48 -15.06
N ALA A 216 11.38 23.63 -16.28
CA ALA A 216 11.04 24.77 -17.15
C ALA A 216 9.55 24.78 -17.54
N GLN A 217 8.87 23.63 -17.50
CA GLN A 217 7.42 23.52 -17.77
C GLN A 217 6.55 23.54 -16.50
N GLU A 218 7.10 23.87 -15.32
CA GLU A 218 6.38 23.88 -14.03
C GLU A 218 5.04 24.62 -14.09
N LYS A 219 5.04 25.86 -14.62
CA LYS A 219 3.81 26.66 -14.77
C LYS A 219 2.81 26.04 -15.74
N LEU A 220 3.28 25.44 -16.82
CA LEU A 220 2.44 24.82 -17.86
C LEU A 220 1.80 23.53 -17.32
N LEU A 221 2.58 22.67 -16.68
CA LEU A 221 2.13 21.39 -16.11
C LEU A 221 1.13 21.60 -14.95
N THR A 222 1.38 22.59 -14.09
CA THR A 222 0.43 22.96 -13.02
C THR A 222 -0.86 23.56 -13.59
N GLN A 223 -0.80 24.42 -14.60
CA GLN A 223 -1.98 24.95 -15.30
C GLN A 223 -2.79 23.84 -16.00
N VAL A 224 -2.13 22.89 -16.66
CA VAL A 224 -2.80 21.75 -17.32
C VAL A 224 -3.45 20.81 -16.31
N SER A 225 -2.80 20.55 -15.16
CA SER A 225 -3.38 19.77 -14.06
C SER A 225 -4.60 20.46 -13.42
N GLN A 226 -4.57 21.80 -13.29
CA GLN A 226 -5.73 22.59 -12.85
C GLN A 226 -6.87 22.56 -13.89
N ALA A 227 -6.54 22.76 -15.17
CA ALA A 227 -7.51 22.70 -16.26
C ALA A 227 -8.19 21.33 -16.36
N LEU A 228 -7.44 20.22 -16.20
CA LEU A 228 -7.99 18.87 -16.20
C LEU A 228 -8.97 18.65 -15.04
N LYS A 229 -8.64 19.13 -13.82
CA LYS A 229 -9.54 19.09 -12.66
C LYS A 229 -10.79 19.93 -12.89
N ALA A 230 -10.66 21.12 -13.48
CA ALA A 230 -11.78 21.97 -13.84
C ALA A 230 -12.69 21.30 -14.88
N ILE A 231 -12.11 20.70 -15.93
CA ILE A 231 -12.84 19.94 -16.96
C ILE A 231 -13.63 18.78 -16.35
N ASN A 232 -13.01 17.99 -15.47
CA ASN A 232 -13.68 16.85 -14.83
C ASN A 232 -14.80 17.27 -13.87
N ARG A 233 -14.71 18.43 -13.23
CA ARG A 233 -15.80 18.99 -12.42
C ARG A 233 -16.92 19.54 -13.30
N GLN A 234 -16.57 20.38 -14.28
CA GLN A 234 -17.52 21.14 -15.09
C GLN A 234 -18.23 20.27 -16.15
N SER A 235 -17.65 19.12 -16.55
CA SER A 235 -18.36 18.14 -17.37
C SER A 235 -19.55 17.50 -16.64
N GLY A 236 -19.50 17.38 -15.30
CA GLY A 236 -20.63 16.94 -14.48
C GLY A 236 -21.77 17.96 -14.46
N GLU A 237 -21.45 19.24 -14.22
CA GLU A 237 -22.41 20.36 -14.25
C GLU A 237 -23.07 20.51 -15.65
N LEU A 238 -22.29 20.29 -16.71
CA LEU A 238 -22.79 20.24 -18.09
C LEU A 238 -23.65 18.99 -18.39
N LEU A 239 -23.32 17.84 -17.81
CA LEU A 239 -24.09 16.60 -17.98
C LEU A 239 -25.50 16.75 -17.41
N GLU A 240 -25.62 17.20 -16.15
CA GLU A 240 -26.91 17.45 -15.49
C GLU A 240 -27.77 18.43 -16.32
N THR A 241 -27.16 19.53 -16.77
CA THR A 241 -27.87 20.53 -17.59
C THR A 241 -28.27 19.98 -18.97
N ALA A 242 -27.44 19.13 -19.60
CA ALA A 242 -27.74 18.50 -20.89
C ALA A 242 -28.84 17.43 -20.77
N GLU A 243 -28.85 16.64 -19.69
CA GLU A 243 -29.91 15.69 -19.38
C GLU A 243 -31.25 16.42 -19.13
N ALA A 244 -31.21 17.54 -18.39
CA ALA A 244 -32.37 18.39 -18.17
C ALA A 244 -32.92 19.05 -19.45
N VAL A 245 -32.09 19.27 -20.47
CA VAL A 245 -32.48 19.70 -21.83
C VAL A 245 -33.08 18.54 -22.63
N ALA A 246 -32.47 17.35 -22.56
CA ALA A 246 -32.96 16.15 -23.24
C ALA A 246 -34.33 15.70 -22.72
N ALA A 247 -34.50 15.65 -21.40
CA ALA A 247 -35.78 15.34 -20.75
C ALA A 247 -36.89 16.32 -21.15
N ALA A 248 -36.59 17.62 -21.20
CA ALA A 248 -37.53 18.65 -21.62
C ALA A 248 -37.95 18.49 -23.10
N LYS A 249 -37.01 18.18 -24.01
CA LYS A 249 -37.34 17.91 -25.43
C LYS A 249 -38.19 16.65 -25.61
N VAL A 250 -37.98 15.60 -24.80
CA VAL A 250 -38.85 14.40 -24.81
C VAL A 250 -40.25 14.72 -24.27
N GLN A 251 -40.37 15.49 -23.18
CA GLN A 251 -41.66 15.89 -22.61
C GLN A 251 -42.48 16.83 -23.52
N GLN A 252 -41.82 17.60 -24.39
CA GLN A 252 -42.45 18.53 -25.33
C GLN A 252 -42.81 17.88 -26.68
N ASP A 253 -42.68 16.55 -26.80
CA ASP A 253 -42.93 15.77 -28.04
C ASP A 253 -42.17 16.35 -29.26
N ALA A 254 -40.91 16.74 -29.02
CA ALA A 254 -40.06 17.43 -29.99
C ALA A 254 -39.66 16.53 -31.18
N LEU A 255 -39.19 17.15 -32.27
CA LEU A 255 -38.84 16.40 -33.48
C LEU A 255 -37.73 15.36 -33.19
N PRO A 256 -37.76 14.16 -33.82
CA PRO A 256 -36.74 13.12 -33.57
C PRO A 256 -35.30 13.59 -33.79
N ALA A 257 -35.08 14.56 -34.67
CA ALA A 257 -33.78 15.20 -34.88
C ALA A 257 -33.31 16.02 -33.66
N GLU A 258 -34.23 16.73 -32.99
CA GLU A 258 -33.95 17.52 -31.79
C GLU A 258 -33.69 16.63 -30.57
N VAL A 259 -34.48 15.56 -30.38
CA VAL A 259 -34.25 14.56 -29.33
C VAL A 259 -32.90 13.87 -29.52
N SER A 260 -32.57 13.47 -30.76
CA SER A 260 -31.27 12.92 -31.12
C SER A 260 -30.10 13.91 -30.93
N ALA A 261 -30.34 15.21 -31.12
CA ALA A 261 -29.35 16.25 -30.88
C ALA A 261 -29.11 16.46 -29.37
N ALA A 262 -30.17 16.49 -28.56
CA ALA A 262 -30.04 16.59 -27.10
C ALA A 262 -29.35 15.35 -26.50
N GLY A 263 -29.69 14.14 -26.95
CA GLY A 263 -28.97 12.92 -26.56
C GLY A 263 -27.49 12.92 -26.98
N ARG A 264 -27.16 13.57 -28.11
CA ARG A 264 -25.75 13.78 -28.52
C ARG A 264 -25.01 14.78 -27.64
N LEU A 265 -25.67 15.81 -27.07
CA LEU A 265 -25.05 16.70 -26.08
C LEU A 265 -24.65 15.92 -24.83
N VAL A 266 -25.54 15.07 -24.30
CA VAL A 266 -25.28 14.19 -23.13
C VAL A 266 -24.08 13.26 -23.38
N MET A 267 -23.99 12.63 -24.55
CA MET A 267 -22.83 11.81 -24.90
C MET A 267 -21.54 12.64 -25.04
N LEU A 268 -21.63 13.85 -25.60
CA LEU A 268 -20.48 14.73 -25.78
C LEU A 268 -19.91 15.26 -24.45
N THR A 269 -20.71 15.56 -23.42
CA THR A 269 -20.16 15.98 -22.10
C THR A 269 -19.27 14.90 -21.50
N GLN A 270 -19.72 13.64 -21.54
CA GLN A 270 -18.98 12.47 -21.08
C GLN A 270 -17.73 12.24 -21.93
N ARG A 271 -17.83 12.35 -23.26
CA ARG A 271 -16.69 12.16 -24.17
C ARG A 271 -15.63 13.25 -24.03
N ILE A 272 -16.03 14.52 -23.84
CA ILE A 272 -15.09 15.63 -23.59
C ILE A 272 -14.27 15.37 -22.33
N GLY A 273 -14.90 14.98 -21.22
CA GLY A 273 -14.20 14.60 -19.99
C GLY A 273 -13.24 13.43 -20.24
N LYS A 274 -13.71 12.37 -20.90
CA LYS A 274 -12.87 11.21 -21.24
C LYS A 274 -11.66 11.59 -22.10
N SER A 275 -11.86 12.30 -23.22
CA SER A 275 -10.77 12.71 -24.13
C SER A 275 -9.77 13.67 -23.48
N ALA A 276 -10.19 14.51 -22.53
CA ALA A 276 -9.27 15.34 -21.76
C ALA A 276 -8.35 14.53 -20.83
N ASN A 277 -8.84 13.43 -20.24
CA ASN A 277 -8.00 12.53 -19.44
C ASN A 277 -7.11 11.63 -20.33
N GLU A 278 -7.65 11.13 -21.46
CA GLU A 278 -6.88 10.32 -22.44
C GLU A 278 -5.79 11.14 -23.17
N ALA A 279 -5.92 12.46 -23.24
CA ALA A 279 -4.88 13.34 -23.75
C ALA A 279 -3.58 13.32 -22.91
N LEU A 280 -3.62 12.85 -21.66
CA LEU A 280 -2.52 12.91 -20.70
C LEU A 280 -2.25 11.55 -20.04
N THR A 281 -2.00 10.52 -20.85
CA THR A 281 -1.68 9.17 -20.34
C THR A 281 -0.31 9.13 -19.64
N ILE A 282 -0.04 8.06 -18.91
CA ILE A 282 1.27 7.80 -18.28
C ILE A 282 2.37 7.62 -19.35
N GLU A 283 2.01 7.09 -20.51
CA GLU A 283 2.91 6.77 -21.62
C GLU A 283 3.19 7.96 -22.55
N GLY A 284 2.34 9.00 -22.54
CA GLY A 284 2.57 10.20 -23.35
C GLY A 284 1.38 11.14 -23.48
N VAL A 285 1.42 11.96 -24.53
CA VAL A 285 0.32 12.84 -24.94
C VAL A 285 -0.31 12.24 -26.20
N SER A 286 -1.59 11.86 -26.18
CA SER A 286 -2.26 11.37 -27.39
C SER A 286 -2.68 12.54 -28.30
N PRO A 287 -2.15 12.64 -29.53
CA PRO A 287 -2.58 13.66 -30.48
C PRO A 287 -4.03 13.44 -30.92
N GLU A 288 -4.49 12.19 -31.03
CA GLU A 288 -5.88 11.89 -31.38
C GLU A 288 -6.85 12.35 -30.29
N ALA A 289 -6.54 12.10 -29.01
CA ALA A 289 -7.39 12.52 -27.90
C ALA A 289 -7.50 14.05 -27.79
N LEU A 290 -6.41 14.78 -28.06
CA LEU A 290 -6.44 16.25 -28.14
C LEU A 290 -7.25 16.76 -29.34
N PHE A 291 -7.11 16.14 -30.51
CA PHE A 291 -7.93 16.48 -31.67
C PHE A 291 -9.42 16.21 -31.42
N LEU A 292 -9.75 15.07 -30.81
CA LEU A 292 -11.11 14.70 -30.42
C LEU A 292 -11.67 15.68 -29.39
N LEU A 293 -10.91 16.04 -28.35
CA LEU A 293 -11.30 17.05 -27.36
C LEU A 293 -11.69 18.38 -28.04
N GLY A 294 -10.86 18.89 -28.94
CA GLY A 294 -11.16 20.11 -29.70
C GLY A 294 -12.37 19.98 -30.63
N LYS A 295 -12.52 18.84 -31.30
CA LYS A 295 -13.67 18.53 -32.17
C LYS A 295 -14.97 18.43 -31.38
N ASP A 296 -14.94 17.80 -30.21
CA ASP A 296 -16.11 17.52 -29.39
C ASP A 296 -16.63 18.79 -28.72
N LEU A 297 -15.73 19.66 -28.26
CA LEU A 297 -16.08 20.99 -27.77
C LEU A 297 -16.81 21.81 -28.84
N ASN A 298 -16.27 21.87 -30.07
CA ASN A 298 -16.94 22.58 -31.17
C ASN A 298 -18.30 21.93 -31.51
N SER A 299 -18.36 20.60 -31.61
CA SER A 299 -19.60 19.87 -31.91
C SER A 299 -20.68 20.11 -30.85
N PHE A 300 -20.30 20.18 -29.57
CA PHE A 300 -21.20 20.47 -28.46
C PHE A 300 -21.80 21.87 -28.60
N ARG A 301 -20.96 22.90 -28.80
CA ARG A 301 -21.40 24.29 -29.01
C ARG A 301 -22.36 24.40 -30.19
N ASP A 302 -22.04 23.77 -31.32
CA ASP A 302 -22.78 23.93 -32.55
C ASP A 302 -24.16 23.25 -32.49
N ILE A 303 -24.25 22.11 -31.79
CA ILE A 303 -25.54 21.47 -31.47
C ILE A 303 -26.34 22.32 -30.46
N ALA A 304 -25.71 22.80 -29.38
CA ALA A 304 -26.40 23.59 -28.35
C ALA A 304 -26.94 24.93 -28.91
N ARG A 305 -26.17 25.64 -29.75
CA ARG A 305 -26.66 26.80 -30.51
C ARG A 305 -27.74 26.42 -31.52
N GLY A 306 -27.60 25.28 -32.20
CA GLY A 306 -28.62 24.79 -33.13
C GLY A 306 -29.99 24.50 -32.47
N LEU A 307 -29.99 24.05 -31.22
CA LEU A 307 -31.22 23.90 -30.42
C LEU A 307 -31.76 25.23 -29.86
N LEU A 308 -30.89 26.23 -29.66
CA LEU A 308 -31.24 27.55 -29.14
C LEU A 308 -31.86 28.44 -30.23
N ASP A 309 -31.14 28.65 -31.33
CA ASP A 309 -31.44 29.64 -32.36
C ASP A 309 -31.84 29.02 -33.72
N GLY A 310 -31.79 27.70 -33.82
CA GLY A 310 -32.05 26.95 -35.05
C GLY A 310 -30.80 26.74 -35.91
N ASN A 311 -30.76 25.64 -36.65
CA ASN A 311 -29.69 25.34 -37.60
C ASN A 311 -30.22 24.48 -38.75
N ALA A 312 -30.20 25.02 -39.98
CA ALA A 312 -30.73 24.36 -41.16
C ALA A 312 -29.94 23.09 -41.55
N ASP A 313 -28.60 23.13 -41.45
CA ASP A 313 -27.72 22.02 -41.83
C ASP A 313 -27.90 20.82 -40.89
N LEU A 314 -28.11 21.08 -39.59
CA LEU A 314 -28.40 20.07 -38.58
C LEU A 314 -29.89 19.67 -38.51
N ARG A 315 -30.76 20.33 -39.29
CA ARG A 315 -32.23 20.19 -39.26
C ARG A 315 -32.83 20.44 -37.86
N LEU A 316 -32.32 21.46 -37.16
CA LEU A 316 -32.76 21.86 -35.83
C LEU A 316 -33.58 23.15 -35.88
N THR A 317 -34.68 23.16 -35.14
CA THR A 317 -35.58 24.32 -35.00
C THR A 317 -35.24 25.13 -33.76
N ALA A 318 -35.37 26.46 -33.87
CA ALA A 318 -35.17 27.37 -32.74
C ALA A 318 -36.18 27.09 -31.61
N THR A 319 -35.68 26.94 -30.39
CA THR A 319 -36.53 26.70 -29.22
C THR A 319 -37.31 27.96 -28.86
N ARG A 320 -38.64 27.84 -28.72
CA ARG A 320 -39.56 28.92 -28.36
C ARG A 320 -39.95 28.95 -26.87
N ASP A 321 -39.65 27.88 -26.13
CA ASP A 321 -39.89 27.80 -24.69
C ASP A 321 -38.85 28.66 -23.92
N PRO A 322 -39.27 29.68 -23.16
CA PRO A 322 -38.36 30.53 -22.38
C PRO A 322 -37.51 29.76 -21.36
N ALA A 323 -38.06 28.71 -20.73
CA ALA A 323 -37.36 27.94 -19.70
C ALA A 323 -36.24 27.09 -20.32
N LEU A 324 -36.55 26.40 -21.41
CA LEU A 324 -35.56 25.63 -22.17
C LEU A 324 -34.52 26.53 -22.84
N ARG A 325 -34.91 27.73 -23.29
CA ARG A 325 -33.98 28.75 -23.82
C ARG A 325 -32.96 29.17 -22.76
N ALA A 326 -33.41 29.52 -21.55
CA ALA A 326 -32.52 29.89 -20.45
C ALA A 326 -31.56 28.75 -20.05
N ARG A 327 -32.02 27.49 -20.08
CA ARG A 327 -31.16 26.31 -19.84
C ARG A 327 -30.08 26.14 -20.92
N LEU A 328 -30.42 26.33 -22.19
CA LEU A 328 -29.46 26.27 -23.30
C LEU A 328 -28.45 27.43 -23.25
N GLU A 329 -28.86 28.62 -22.84
CA GLU A 329 -27.96 29.77 -22.61
C GLU A 329 -27.00 29.51 -21.44
N ALA A 330 -27.47 28.92 -20.34
CA ALA A 330 -26.61 28.48 -19.24
C ALA A 330 -25.63 27.37 -19.66
N LEU A 331 -26.10 26.38 -20.43
CA LEU A 331 -25.28 25.30 -20.99
C LEU A 331 -24.17 25.83 -21.90
N LEU A 332 -24.46 26.82 -22.75
CA LEU A 332 -23.48 27.47 -23.61
C LEU A 332 -22.46 28.28 -22.81
N LYS A 333 -22.88 28.97 -21.73
CA LYS A 333 -21.97 29.70 -20.86
C LYS A 333 -20.98 28.75 -20.15
N ALA A 334 -21.48 27.67 -19.54
CA ALA A 334 -20.65 26.66 -18.91
C ALA A 334 -19.71 25.96 -19.92
N HIS A 335 -20.16 25.80 -21.17
CA HIS A 335 -19.33 25.30 -22.24
C HIS A 335 -18.20 26.27 -22.64
N ASP A 336 -18.45 27.58 -22.71
CA ASP A 336 -17.41 28.56 -23.02
C ASP A 336 -16.34 28.64 -21.92
N GLU A 337 -16.74 28.51 -20.65
CA GLU A 337 -15.81 28.35 -19.52
C GLU A 337 -14.97 27.06 -19.66
N LEU A 338 -15.60 25.92 -19.95
CA LEU A 338 -14.92 24.65 -20.20
C LEU A 338 -13.92 24.75 -21.37
N ARG A 339 -14.30 25.45 -22.45
CA ARG A 339 -13.48 25.68 -23.64
C ARG A 339 -12.23 26.51 -23.32
N ILE A 340 -12.31 27.47 -22.39
CA ILE A 340 -11.15 28.22 -21.90
C ILE A 340 -10.19 27.28 -21.17
N GLN A 341 -10.69 26.40 -20.29
CA GLN A 341 -9.85 25.42 -19.58
C GLN A 341 -9.18 24.43 -20.56
N ALA A 342 -9.94 23.87 -21.50
CA ALA A 342 -9.41 22.99 -22.53
C ALA A 342 -8.38 23.69 -23.44
N GLY A 343 -8.54 25.00 -23.68
CA GLY A 343 -7.56 25.82 -24.40
C GLY A 343 -6.17 25.82 -23.76
N ALA A 344 -6.07 25.74 -22.43
CA ALA A 344 -4.79 25.62 -21.73
C ALA A 344 -4.09 24.27 -21.97
N ILE A 345 -4.83 23.23 -22.34
CA ILE A 345 -4.26 21.92 -22.71
C ILE A 345 -3.90 21.92 -24.21
N LEU A 346 -4.85 22.32 -25.06
CA LEU A 346 -4.71 22.31 -26.52
C LEU A 346 -3.58 23.25 -27.02
N GLY A 347 -3.39 24.41 -26.40
CA GLY A 347 -2.38 25.38 -26.79
C GLY A 347 -0.94 25.04 -26.37
N ASN A 348 -0.75 24.02 -25.53
CA ASN A 348 0.51 23.75 -24.83
C ASN A 348 1.17 22.40 -25.21
N LEU A 349 0.72 21.79 -26.32
CA LEU A 349 1.16 20.47 -26.81
C LEU A 349 2.69 20.29 -26.76
N GLN A 350 3.46 21.24 -27.32
CA GLN A 350 4.92 21.09 -27.43
C GLN A 350 5.61 21.04 -26.06
N GLY A 351 5.13 21.82 -25.07
CA GLY A 351 5.65 21.77 -23.70
C GLY A 351 5.30 20.48 -22.98
N LEU A 352 4.07 19.96 -23.20
CA LEU A 352 3.63 18.67 -22.65
C LEU A 352 4.43 17.49 -23.22
N VAL A 353 4.64 17.46 -24.53
CA VAL A 353 5.45 16.43 -25.20
C VAL A 353 6.89 16.48 -24.69
N SER A 354 7.52 17.66 -24.66
CA SER A 354 8.90 17.81 -24.18
C SER A 354 9.07 17.41 -22.70
N ALA A 355 8.08 17.70 -21.85
CA ALA A 355 8.07 17.24 -20.45
C ALA A 355 7.90 15.71 -20.32
N ARG A 356 7.06 15.07 -21.16
CA ARG A 356 6.87 13.62 -21.19
C ARG A 356 8.09 12.87 -21.74
N GLU A 357 8.72 13.38 -22.79
CA GLU A 357 9.98 12.84 -23.32
C GLU A 357 11.09 12.93 -22.27
N ALA A 358 11.22 14.07 -21.59
CA ALA A 358 12.16 14.24 -20.49
C ALA A 358 11.86 13.30 -19.31
N GLN A 359 10.60 13.09 -18.95
CA GLN A 359 10.18 12.12 -17.93
C GLN A 359 10.60 10.68 -18.29
N ALA A 360 10.31 10.23 -19.51
CA ALA A 360 10.68 8.89 -19.98
C ALA A 360 12.20 8.70 -20.02
N ALA A 361 12.94 9.73 -20.44
CA ALA A 361 14.39 9.74 -20.41
C ALA A 361 14.93 9.68 -18.97
N ILE A 362 14.40 10.47 -18.03
CA ILE A 362 14.80 10.44 -16.61
C ILE A 362 14.58 9.05 -16.02
N ILE A 363 13.40 8.44 -16.21
CA ILE A 363 13.09 7.11 -15.66
C ILE A 363 14.11 6.08 -16.16
N THR A 364 14.40 6.09 -17.47
CA THR A 364 15.38 5.21 -18.10
C THR A 364 16.79 5.46 -17.55
N ASP A 365 17.22 6.73 -17.49
CA ASP A 365 18.54 7.12 -16.99
C ASP A 365 18.70 6.76 -15.50
N THR A 366 17.66 6.93 -14.66
CA THR A 366 17.72 6.60 -13.23
C THR A 366 17.91 5.12 -12.94
N GLU A 367 17.40 4.22 -13.79
CA GLU A 367 17.63 2.78 -13.65
C GLU A 367 19.07 2.40 -14.05
N VAL A 368 19.62 3.02 -15.10
CA VAL A 368 21.05 2.91 -15.46
C VAL A 368 21.93 3.41 -14.32
N LEU A 369 21.57 4.54 -13.71
CA LEU A 369 22.28 5.09 -12.54
C LEU A 369 22.15 4.19 -11.32
N ARG A 370 20.97 3.60 -11.05
CA ARG A 370 20.78 2.66 -9.92
C ARG A 370 21.72 1.46 -10.05
N LEU A 371 21.71 0.79 -11.20
CA LEU A 371 22.56 -0.38 -11.47
C LEU A 371 24.05 -0.01 -11.43
N GLY A 372 24.44 1.13 -12.00
CA GLY A 372 25.81 1.62 -11.94
C GLY A 372 26.29 1.96 -10.53
N LEU A 373 25.44 2.61 -9.72
CA LEU A 373 25.75 2.93 -8.33
C LEU A 373 25.77 1.70 -7.42
N GLU A 374 25.00 0.66 -7.72
CA GLU A 374 25.10 -0.66 -7.05
C GLU A 374 26.44 -1.35 -7.36
N GLN A 375 26.92 -1.27 -8.61
CA GLN A 375 28.26 -1.75 -8.99
C GLN A 375 29.37 -0.95 -8.28
N VAL A 376 29.26 0.38 -8.24
CA VAL A 376 30.21 1.23 -7.50
C VAL A 376 30.19 0.90 -5.99
N ARG A 377 29.00 0.73 -5.38
CA ARG A 377 28.85 0.38 -3.95
C ARG A 377 29.50 -0.95 -3.62
N THR A 378 29.30 -1.97 -4.45
CA THR A 378 29.93 -3.29 -4.27
C THR A 378 31.44 -3.25 -4.53
N GLY A 379 31.89 -2.46 -5.52
CA GLY A 379 33.29 -2.16 -5.76
C GLY A 379 34.00 -1.56 -4.54
N ILE A 380 33.44 -0.48 -3.96
CA ILE A 380 33.98 0.14 -2.73
C ILE A 380 34.00 -0.86 -1.56
N GLY A 381 32.95 -1.67 -1.40
CA GLY A 381 32.86 -2.68 -0.36
C GLY A 381 34.00 -3.71 -0.39
N SER A 382 34.46 -4.10 -1.59
CA SER A 382 35.59 -5.02 -1.75
C SER A 382 36.96 -4.39 -1.45
N ALA A 383 37.07 -3.05 -1.52
CA ALA A 383 38.31 -2.30 -1.31
C ALA A 383 38.47 -1.74 0.13
N GLY A 384 37.38 -1.63 0.89
CA GLY A 384 37.36 -1.03 2.24
C GLY A 384 37.88 -1.89 3.39
N GLY A 385 38.35 -3.12 3.12
CA GLY A 385 38.92 -4.00 4.15
C GLY A 385 40.30 -3.55 4.64
N LEU A 386 40.78 -4.13 5.74
CA LEU A 386 42.19 -4.00 6.15
C LEU A 386 43.09 -4.65 5.08
N GLY A 387 43.62 -3.83 4.17
CA GLY A 387 44.54 -4.30 3.13
C GLY A 387 45.72 -5.06 3.73
N TRP A 388 46.13 -6.15 3.08
CA TRP A 388 47.18 -7.07 3.57
C TRP A 388 48.46 -6.36 4.02
N PHE A 389 48.83 -5.25 3.36
CA PHE A 389 49.97 -4.42 3.76
C PHE A 389 49.80 -3.77 5.14
N ASN A 390 48.61 -3.27 5.48
CA ASN A 390 48.32 -2.71 6.81
C ASN A 390 48.29 -3.80 7.88
N VAL A 391 47.76 -5.00 7.55
CA VAL A 391 47.79 -6.17 8.46
C VAL A 391 49.23 -6.62 8.71
N ALA A 392 50.04 -6.71 7.66
CA ALA A 392 51.46 -7.06 7.77
C ALA A 392 52.25 -6.00 8.56
N LEU A 393 51.98 -4.70 8.36
CA LEU A 393 52.59 -3.62 9.12
C LEU A 393 52.22 -3.68 10.61
N LEU A 394 50.96 -3.94 10.94
CA LEU A 394 50.52 -4.17 12.32
C LEU A 394 51.21 -5.39 12.95
N ALA A 395 51.25 -6.52 12.24
CA ALA A 395 51.88 -7.75 12.72
C ALA A 395 53.39 -7.58 12.96
N VAL A 396 54.12 -6.97 12.02
CA VAL A 396 55.56 -6.67 12.18
C VAL A 396 55.80 -5.68 13.32
N SER A 397 54.96 -4.66 13.48
CA SER A 397 55.11 -3.67 14.56
C SER A 397 54.84 -4.28 15.94
N LEU A 398 53.85 -5.17 16.06
CA LEU A 398 53.61 -5.98 17.26
C LEU A 398 54.79 -6.90 17.59
N LEU A 399 55.37 -7.56 16.59
CA LEU A 399 56.50 -8.49 16.77
C LEU A 399 57.76 -7.74 17.20
N LEU A 400 58.06 -6.58 16.59
CA LEU A 400 59.15 -5.70 17.02
C LEU A 400 58.92 -5.15 18.44
N GLY A 401 57.70 -4.74 18.77
CA GLY A 401 57.33 -4.30 20.13
C GLY A 401 57.54 -5.39 21.18
N ALA A 402 57.11 -6.63 20.90
CA ALA A 402 57.30 -7.78 21.78
C ALA A 402 58.79 -8.12 21.98
N VAL A 403 59.58 -8.16 20.90
CA VAL A 403 61.03 -8.43 20.97
C VAL A 403 61.79 -7.34 21.74
N GLY A 404 61.46 -6.06 21.50
CA GLY A 404 62.04 -4.93 22.23
C GLY A 404 61.69 -4.96 23.73
N GLY A 405 60.42 -5.24 24.07
CA GLY A 405 59.93 -5.29 25.44
C GLY A 405 60.53 -6.45 26.25
N ILE A 406 60.52 -7.66 25.69
CA ILE A 406 61.12 -8.85 26.33
C ILE A 406 62.64 -8.67 26.52
N GLY A 407 63.31 -8.10 25.51
CA GLY A 407 64.74 -7.81 25.58
C GLY A 407 65.09 -6.80 26.69
N LEU A 408 64.35 -5.70 26.81
CA LEU A 408 64.54 -4.72 27.88
C LEU A 408 64.32 -5.31 29.27
N LEU A 409 63.31 -6.18 29.44
CA LEU A 409 62.99 -6.81 30.71
C LEU A 409 64.11 -7.78 31.18
N MET A 410 64.76 -8.49 30.25
CA MET A 410 65.93 -9.32 30.56
C MET A 410 67.21 -8.52 30.87
N VAL A 411 67.35 -7.30 30.36
CA VAL A 411 68.51 -6.44 30.66
C VAL A 411 68.31 -5.65 31.97
N PHE A 412 67.07 -5.21 32.26
CA PHE A 412 66.76 -4.48 33.50
C PHE A 412 66.90 -5.36 34.75
N THR A 413 66.53 -6.64 34.64
CA THR A 413 66.74 -7.66 35.69
C THR A 413 68.22 -8.03 35.90
N HIS A 414 69.11 -7.66 34.98
CA HIS A 414 70.57 -7.80 35.13
C HIS A 414 71.20 -6.58 35.84
N ASP A 415 70.74 -5.35 35.54
CA ASP A 415 71.33 -4.10 36.08
C ASP A 415 70.99 -3.84 37.56
N GLN A 416 69.83 -4.32 38.04
CA GLN A 416 69.41 -4.22 39.45
C GLN A 416 70.35 -4.98 40.41
N ARG A 417 71.04 -6.03 39.95
CA ARG A 417 72.02 -6.77 40.79
C ARG A 417 73.35 -6.03 40.99
N THR A 418 73.58 -4.94 40.26
CA THR A 418 74.81 -4.13 40.29
C THR A 418 74.71 -2.82 41.07
N ARG A 419 73.61 -2.58 41.81
CA ARG A 419 73.44 -1.40 42.69
C ARG A 419 73.25 -1.73 44.17
N ALA A 420 73.72 -2.89 44.63
CA ALA A 420 73.64 -3.32 46.03
C ALA A 420 74.98 -3.23 46.81
N LEU A 421 76.06 -2.72 46.21
CA LEU A 421 77.43 -2.82 46.75
C LEU A 421 78.24 -1.51 46.71
N LEU A 422 77.59 -0.37 46.97
CA LEU A 422 78.26 0.91 47.25
C LEU A 422 77.58 1.69 48.39
N SER A 423 77.43 1.03 49.53
CA SER A 423 77.41 1.70 50.85
C SER A 423 78.52 1.09 51.70
N ASP A 424 79.73 1.55 51.43
CA ASP A 424 80.94 1.11 52.10
C ASP A 424 81.06 1.76 53.50
N SER A 425 82.00 1.28 54.33
CA SER A 425 82.66 2.05 55.40
C SER A 425 82.01 2.32 56.79
N GLN A 426 81.24 1.39 57.38
CA GLN A 426 81.16 1.30 58.87
C GLN A 426 81.23 -0.16 59.36
N ARG A 427 82.43 -0.75 59.36
CA ARG A 427 82.65 -2.19 59.63
C ARG A 427 83.51 -2.48 60.86
N LEU A 428 83.31 -1.73 61.95
CA LEU A 428 84.11 -1.85 63.19
C LEU A 428 83.33 -1.90 64.52
N GLU A 429 82.00 -2.09 64.49
CA GLU A 429 81.19 -2.47 65.66
C GLU A 429 80.59 -3.89 65.54
N ALA A 430 80.98 -4.62 64.49
CA ALA A 430 80.31 -5.83 64.00
C ALA A 430 80.70 -7.16 64.69
N GLU A 431 81.22 -7.15 65.92
CA GLU A 431 81.62 -8.38 66.65
C GLU A 431 80.82 -8.66 67.94
N ARG A 432 79.82 -7.85 68.30
CA ARG A 432 78.94 -8.13 69.47
C ARG A 432 77.47 -8.44 69.15
N GLN A 433 76.95 -8.04 67.99
CA GLN A 433 75.58 -8.39 67.57
C GLN A 433 75.47 -9.69 66.75
N GLU A 434 76.59 -10.31 66.37
CA GLU A 434 76.60 -11.47 65.44
C GLU A 434 75.87 -12.72 65.97
N ARG A 435 75.75 -12.87 67.29
CA ARG A 435 75.15 -14.06 67.92
C ARG A 435 73.64 -13.99 68.13
N GLU A 436 73.05 -12.80 68.17
CA GLU A 436 71.59 -12.62 68.17
C GLU A 436 71.05 -12.57 66.74
N ALA A 437 71.73 -11.85 65.84
CA ALA A 437 71.34 -11.74 64.43
C ALA A 437 71.28 -13.11 63.72
N LYS A 438 72.20 -14.04 64.01
CA LYS A 438 72.15 -15.40 63.44
C LYS A 438 70.90 -16.17 63.89
N ARG A 439 70.54 -16.15 65.18
CA ARG A 439 69.34 -16.86 65.66
C ARG A 439 68.05 -16.28 65.10
N VAL A 440 67.94 -14.96 65.01
CA VAL A 440 66.75 -14.31 64.41
C VAL A 440 66.68 -14.55 62.90
N ASN A 441 67.81 -14.54 62.19
CA ASN A 441 67.85 -14.82 60.76
C ASN A 441 67.55 -16.30 60.45
N ASP A 442 68.11 -17.25 61.20
CA ASP A 442 67.82 -18.68 61.04
C ASP A 442 66.34 -18.99 61.36
N ALA A 443 65.76 -18.34 62.39
CA ALA A 443 64.34 -18.44 62.71
C ALA A 443 63.45 -17.83 61.61
N ASN A 444 63.79 -16.64 61.11
CA ASN A 444 63.06 -15.99 60.02
C ASN A 444 63.15 -16.80 58.71
N GLN A 445 64.30 -17.38 58.39
CA GLN A 445 64.46 -18.27 57.23
C GLN A 445 63.63 -19.55 57.39
N ALA A 446 63.60 -20.15 58.58
CA ALA A 446 62.75 -21.30 58.85
C ALA A 446 61.24 -20.96 58.75
N ALA A 447 60.83 -19.78 59.23
CA ALA A 447 59.46 -19.29 59.11
C ALA A 447 59.07 -19.02 57.64
N ILE A 448 59.93 -18.33 56.88
CA ILE A 448 59.73 -18.10 55.44
C ILE A 448 59.66 -19.42 54.66
N LEU A 449 60.51 -20.41 54.96
CA LEU A 449 60.47 -21.71 54.29
C LEU A 449 59.22 -22.53 54.63
N ARG A 450 58.67 -22.42 55.86
CA ARG A 450 57.35 -23.00 56.17
C ARG A 450 56.25 -22.31 55.37
N LEU A 451 56.19 -20.98 55.42
CA LEU A 451 55.21 -20.20 54.68
C LEU A 451 55.28 -20.51 53.17
N MET A 452 56.48 -20.58 52.57
CA MET A 452 56.62 -20.95 51.16
C MET A 452 56.11 -22.36 50.84
N ASN A 453 56.31 -23.34 51.72
CA ASN A 453 55.77 -24.70 51.54
C ASN A 453 54.24 -24.74 51.70
N GLU A 454 53.69 -24.03 52.70
CA GLU A 454 52.23 -23.91 52.90
C GLU A 454 51.58 -23.22 51.68
N LEU A 455 52.15 -22.11 51.22
CA LEU A 455 51.68 -21.37 50.04
C LEU A 455 51.90 -22.09 48.71
N GLN A 456 52.79 -23.09 48.63
CA GLN A 456 52.94 -23.88 47.41
C GLN A 456 51.64 -24.63 47.08
N THR A 457 50.98 -25.21 48.08
CA THR A 457 49.70 -25.92 47.88
C THR A 457 48.56 -25.00 47.44
N VAL A 458 48.53 -23.77 47.97
CA VAL A 458 47.61 -22.71 47.55
C VAL A 458 47.88 -22.30 46.10
N ALA A 459 49.16 -22.14 45.71
CA ALA A 459 49.57 -21.81 44.34
C ALA A 459 49.28 -22.93 43.32
N GLU A 460 49.22 -24.19 43.77
CA GLU A 460 48.77 -25.34 42.98
C GLU A 460 47.24 -25.40 42.83
N GLY A 461 46.49 -24.53 43.51
CA GLY A 461 45.04 -24.36 43.40
C GLY A 461 44.22 -24.94 44.56
N ASP A 462 44.86 -25.40 45.64
CA ASP A 462 44.15 -25.91 46.81
C ASP A 462 43.81 -24.79 47.81
N LEU A 463 42.64 -24.16 47.63
CA LEU A 463 42.15 -23.07 48.48
C LEU A 463 41.47 -23.60 49.78
N THR A 464 41.61 -24.89 50.09
CA THR A 464 41.20 -25.45 51.39
C THR A 464 42.27 -25.30 52.47
N GLN A 465 43.52 -25.03 52.05
CA GLN A 465 44.67 -24.89 52.94
C GLN A 465 44.81 -23.46 53.45
N GLN A 466 45.23 -23.31 54.71
CA GLN A 466 45.53 -22.04 55.34
C GLN A 466 46.98 -22.03 55.82
N ALA A 467 47.66 -20.89 55.67
CA ALA A 467 48.99 -20.68 56.22
C ALA A 467 48.92 -20.51 57.75
N THR A 468 49.89 -21.05 58.47
CA THR A 468 49.92 -21.03 59.93
C THR A 468 50.27 -19.62 60.42
N VAL A 469 49.33 -18.92 61.05
CA VAL A 469 49.58 -17.58 61.62
C VAL A 469 50.36 -17.72 62.94
N THR A 470 51.61 -17.25 62.94
CA THR A 470 52.53 -17.26 64.09
C THR A 470 52.81 -15.82 64.59
N GLU A 471 53.38 -15.67 65.78
CA GLU A 471 53.81 -14.34 66.31
C GLU A 471 55.12 -13.82 65.68
N ASP A 472 55.70 -14.53 64.71
CA ASP A 472 56.93 -14.12 64.03
C ASP A 472 56.66 -13.16 62.84
N ILE A 473 57.74 -12.69 62.21
CA ILE A 473 57.67 -11.68 61.13
C ILE A 473 56.87 -12.15 59.89
N THR A 474 56.61 -13.45 59.75
CA THR A 474 55.80 -14.01 58.66
C THR A 474 54.31 -14.11 58.99
N GLY A 475 53.92 -14.01 60.28
CA GLY A 475 52.52 -14.13 60.71
C GLY A 475 51.56 -13.13 60.04
N ALA A 476 51.96 -11.86 59.94
CA ALA A 476 51.17 -10.83 59.24
C ALA A 476 51.05 -11.08 57.72
N ILE A 477 52.02 -11.78 57.13
CA ILE A 477 51.97 -12.20 55.72
C ILE A 477 51.06 -13.43 55.58
N ALA A 478 51.16 -14.41 56.48
CA ALA A 478 50.27 -15.57 56.53
C ALA A 478 48.79 -15.14 56.67
N ASP A 479 48.50 -14.19 57.55
CA ASP A 479 47.15 -13.62 57.74
C ASP A 479 46.64 -12.89 56.49
N SER A 480 47.47 -12.03 55.89
CA SER A 480 47.14 -11.33 54.63
C SER A 480 46.89 -12.30 53.46
N VAL A 481 47.64 -13.41 53.40
CA VAL A 481 47.43 -14.43 52.37
C VAL A 481 46.20 -15.29 52.68
N ASN A 482 45.94 -15.65 53.94
CA ASN A 482 44.71 -16.34 54.33
C ASN A 482 43.45 -15.53 53.98
N TYR A 483 43.46 -14.21 54.23
CA TYR A 483 42.40 -13.31 53.78
C TYR A 483 42.25 -13.34 52.25
N THR A 484 43.37 -13.30 51.51
CA THR A 484 43.36 -13.39 50.04
C THR A 484 42.83 -14.75 49.55
N VAL A 485 43.14 -15.85 50.23
CA VAL A 485 42.65 -17.20 49.91
C VAL A 485 41.15 -17.31 50.15
N GLU A 486 40.62 -16.76 51.24
CA GLU A 486 39.18 -16.77 51.51
C GLU A 486 38.40 -15.88 50.52
N GLU A 487 38.94 -14.72 50.14
CA GLU A 487 38.36 -13.89 49.07
C GLU A 487 38.40 -14.62 47.71
N LEU A 488 39.52 -15.28 47.36
CA LEU A 488 39.61 -16.11 46.15
C LEU A 488 38.64 -17.29 46.18
N ARG A 489 38.46 -17.94 47.34
CA ARG A 489 37.51 -19.03 47.54
C ARG A 489 36.06 -18.57 47.36
N SER A 490 35.72 -17.40 47.92
CA SER A 490 34.44 -16.73 47.72
C SER A 490 34.19 -16.41 46.25
N LEU A 491 35.16 -15.81 45.56
CA LEU A 491 35.08 -15.52 44.12
C LEU A 491 34.92 -16.80 43.28
N VAL A 492 35.71 -17.84 43.53
CA VAL A 492 35.60 -19.14 42.85
C VAL A 492 34.22 -19.76 43.05
N SER A 493 33.69 -19.73 44.28
CA SER A 493 32.32 -20.21 44.58
C SER A 493 31.24 -19.41 43.84
N GLN A 494 31.34 -18.07 43.82
CA GLN A 494 30.42 -17.20 43.09
C GLN A 494 30.47 -17.43 41.58
N VAL A 495 31.67 -17.69 41.02
CA VAL A 495 31.84 -18.05 39.60
C VAL A 495 31.23 -19.41 39.31
N GLN A 496 31.48 -20.45 40.11
CA GLN A 496 30.86 -21.77 39.95
C GLN A 496 29.32 -21.69 39.99
N GLY A 497 28.75 -20.96 40.95
CA GLY A 497 27.31 -20.75 41.05
C GLY A 497 26.72 -19.93 39.88
N THR A 498 27.51 -19.00 39.31
CA THR A 498 27.10 -18.24 38.12
C THR A 498 27.14 -19.10 36.86
N VAL A 499 28.17 -19.93 36.70
CA VAL A 499 28.28 -20.90 35.60
C VAL A 499 27.11 -21.89 35.63
N ALA A 500 26.74 -22.43 36.79
CA ALA A 500 25.58 -23.31 36.92
C ALA A 500 24.28 -22.64 36.45
N ARG A 501 24.02 -21.39 36.89
CA ARG A 501 22.86 -20.60 36.43
C ARG A 501 22.87 -20.34 34.93
N VAL A 502 24.04 -20.07 34.33
CA VAL A 502 24.18 -19.91 32.87
C VAL A 502 23.84 -21.22 32.16
N THR A 503 24.36 -22.36 32.62
CA THR A 503 24.04 -23.68 32.06
C THR A 503 22.53 -23.96 32.09
N ASP A 504 21.88 -23.82 33.24
CA ASP A 504 20.42 -24.03 33.38
C ASP A 504 19.63 -23.10 32.45
N THR A 505 20.01 -21.81 32.39
CA THR A 505 19.38 -20.83 31.51
C THR A 505 19.56 -21.21 30.03
N THR A 506 20.76 -21.65 29.62
CA THR A 506 21.00 -22.08 28.24
C THR A 506 20.17 -23.30 27.85
N GLN A 507 19.97 -24.27 28.76
CA GLN A 507 19.13 -25.44 28.50
C GLN A 507 17.65 -25.04 28.32
N GLN A 508 17.14 -24.12 29.15
CA GLN A 508 15.78 -23.60 29.02
C GLN A 508 15.59 -22.86 27.69
N VAL A 509 16.53 -21.98 27.31
CA VAL A 509 16.44 -21.24 26.04
C VAL A 509 16.59 -22.18 24.83
N GLU A 510 17.40 -23.24 24.90
CA GLU A 510 17.48 -24.25 23.83
C GLU A 510 16.17 -25.04 23.67
N ALA A 511 15.52 -25.42 24.77
CA ALA A 511 14.20 -26.07 24.75
C ALA A 511 13.14 -25.16 24.12
N THR A 512 12.99 -23.92 24.61
CA THR A 512 12.03 -22.94 24.06
C THR A 512 12.34 -22.59 22.60
N SER A 513 13.62 -22.51 22.21
CA SER A 513 13.99 -22.30 20.81
C SER A 513 13.56 -23.47 19.92
N THR A 514 13.63 -24.71 20.43
CA THR A 514 13.21 -25.91 19.70
C THR A 514 11.69 -25.95 19.54
N GLU A 515 10.93 -25.62 20.59
CA GLU A 515 9.47 -25.49 20.54
C GLU A 515 9.03 -24.38 19.58
N LEU A 516 9.68 -23.21 19.62
CA LEU A 516 9.38 -22.08 18.74
C LEU A 516 9.70 -22.38 17.27
N LEU A 517 10.72 -23.19 16.98
CA LEU A 517 10.99 -23.68 15.62
C LEU A 517 9.89 -24.61 15.11
N ALA A 518 9.45 -25.57 15.92
CA ALA A 518 8.36 -26.47 15.56
C ALA A 518 7.04 -25.71 15.35
N ALA A 519 6.75 -24.73 16.20
CA ALA A 519 5.59 -23.84 16.04
C ALA A 519 5.69 -22.98 14.77
N SER A 520 6.89 -22.46 14.44
CA SER A 520 7.11 -21.67 13.23
C SER A 520 6.92 -22.51 11.95
N ASP A 521 7.41 -23.75 11.93
CA ASP A 521 7.27 -24.64 10.78
C ASP A 521 5.80 -25.07 10.55
N GLU A 522 5.02 -25.32 11.62
CA GLU A 522 3.57 -25.57 11.49
C GLU A 522 2.82 -24.30 11.07
N GLN A 523 3.14 -23.14 11.64
CA GLN A 523 2.55 -21.85 11.24
C GLN A 523 2.82 -21.55 9.75
N LEU A 524 4.03 -21.81 9.24
CA LEU A 524 4.35 -21.69 7.81
C LEU A 524 3.52 -22.63 6.93
N ARG A 525 3.07 -23.77 7.45
CA ARG A 525 2.16 -24.67 6.75
C ARG A 525 0.74 -24.13 6.74
N GLU A 526 0.19 -23.73 7.89
CA GLU A 526 -1.14 -23.11 7.98
C GLU A 526 -1.26 -21.85 7.11
N ILE A 527 -0.20 -21.02 7.05
CA ILE A 527 -0.11 -19.85 6.18
C ILE A 527 -0.24 -20.22 4.69
N ARG A 528 0.42 -21.30 4.24
CA ARG A 528 0.30 -21.78 2.85
C ARG A 528 -1.10 -22.28 2.55
N GLU A 529 -1.65 -23.15 3.40
CA GLU A 529 -3.00 -23.70 3.24
C GLU A 529 -4.05 -22.57 3.22
N THR A 530 -3.89 -21.54 4.06
CA THR A 530 -4.75 -20.34 4.08
C THR A 530 -4.58 -19.48 2.83
N GLY A 531 -3.33 -19.28 2.37
CA GLY A 531 -3.04 -18.51 1.14
C GLY A 531 -3.68 -19.12 -0.10
N GLU A 532 -3.58 -20.44 -0.26
CA GLU A 532 -4.25 -21.17 -1.34
C GLU A 532 -5.77 -21.05 -1.26
N ALA A 533 -6.36 -21.17 -0.06
CA ALA A 533 -7.80 -21.02 0.15
C ALA A 533 -8.30 -19.61 -0.23
N VAL A 534 -7.53 -18.57 0.09
CA VAL A 534 -7.86 -17.18 -0.27
C VAL A 534 -7.75 -16.94 -1.78
N LEU A 535 -6.74 -17.49 -2.45
CA LEU A 535 -6.62 -17.40 -3.92
C LEU A 535 -7.76 -18.16 -4.63
N GLN A 536 -8.14 -19.34 -4.14
CA GLN A 536 -9.31 -20.06 -4.63
C GLN A 536 -10.61 -19.29 -4.39
N MET A 537 -10.74 -18.60 -3.25
CA MET A 537 -11.87 -17.74 -2.95
C MET A 537 -11.97 -16.56 -3.92
N ALA A 538 -10.88 -15.84 -4.17
CA ALA A 538 -10.83 -14.76 -5.17
C ALA A 538 -11.30 -15.24 -6.55
N GLY A 539 -10.76 -16.38 -7.02
CA GLY A 539 -11.19 -16.99 -8.29
C GLY A 539 -12.65 -17.44 -8.32
N ARG A 540 -13.23 -17.85 -7.19
CA ARG A 540 -14.67 -18.15 -7.07
C ARG A 540 -15.52 -16.88 -7.15
N ILE A 541 -15.14 -15.83 -6.43
CA ILE A 541 -15.84 -14.53 -6.43
C ILE A 541 -15.83 -13.93 -7.85
N GLN A 542 -14.71 -14.04 -8.57
CA GLN A 542 -14.61 -13.55 -9.94
C GLN A 542 -15.53 -14.33 -10.90
N ARG A 543 -15.75 -15.64 -10.67
CA ARG A 543 -16.79 -16.40 -11.39
C ARG A 543 -18.20 -15.93 -11.03
N VAL A 544 -18.49 -15.62 -9.76
CA VAL A 544 -19.78 -15.06 -9.34
C VAL A 544 -20.05 -13.71 -10.01
N SER A 545 -19.05 -12.83 -10.11
CA SER A 545 -19.17 -11.56 -10.85
C SER A 545 -19.52 -11.79 -12.33
N GLY A 546 -18.87 -12.76 -12.99
CA GLY A 546 -19.19 -13.14 -14.38
C GLY A 546 -20.60 -13.75 -14.55
N GLN A 547 -21.03 -14.61 -13.61
CA GLN A 547 -22.38 -15.19 -13.60
C GLN A 547 -23.47 -14.15 -13.32
N ALA A 548 -23.17 -13.17 -12.46
CA ALA A 548 -24.01 -12.00 -12.26
C ALA A 548 -24.14 -11.24 -13.58
N GLN A 549 -23.04 -10.88 -14.25
CA GLN A 549 -23.09 -10.17 -15.53
C GLN A 549 -23.96 -10.88 -16.58
N GLN A 550 -23.80 -12.20 -16.74
CA GLN A 550 -24.63 -13.01 -17.63
C GLN A 550 -26.13 -12.98 -17.23
N SER A 551 -26.42 -12.97 -15.93
CA SER A 551 -27.79 -12.89 -15.41
C SER A 551 -28.43 -11.52 -15.66
N ALA A 552 -27.64 -10.43 -15.65
CA ALA A 552 -28.13 -9.09 -16.00
C ALA A 552 -28.51 -9.02 -17.48
N ASP A 553 -27.72 -9.63 -18.36
CA ASP A 553 -28.05 -9.70 -19.79
C ASP A 553 -29.31 -10.52 -20.04
N VAL A 554 -29.52 -11.63 -19.32
CA VAL A 554 -30.80 -12.38 -19.35
C VAL A 554 -31.96 -11.50 -18.86
N ALA A 555 -31.82 -10.76 -17.76
CA ALA A 555 -32.86 -9.85 -17.27
C ALA A 555 -33.20 -8.74 -18.28
N ARG A 556 -32.20 -8.18 -18.97
CA ARG A 556 -32.38 -7.21 -20.06
C ARG A 556 -33.07 -7.81 -21.29
N HIS A 557 -32.79 -9.08 -21.62
CA HIS A 557 -33.52 -9.79 -22.66
C HIS A 557 -34.98 -10.05 -22.27
N SER A 558 -35.25 -10.44 -21.02
CA SER A 558 -36.62 -10.57 -20.48
C SER A 558 -37.38 -9.23 -20.51
N LEU A 559 -36.72 -8.12 -20.16
CA LEU A 559 -37.27 -6.76 -20.26
C LEU A 559 -37.68 -6.40 -21.68
N SER A 560 -36.80 -6.67 -22.66
CA SER A 560 -37.09 -6.44 -24.09
C SER A 560 -38.25 -7.30 -24.59
N ALA A 561 -38.32 -8.57 -24.17
CA ALA A 561 -39.41 -9.46 -24.53
C ALA A 561 -40.75 -9.02 -23.93
N ALA A 562 -40.75 -8.59 -22.66
CA ALA A 562 -41.94 -8.06 -21.98
C ALA A 562 -42.43 -6.76 -22.63
N THR A 563 -41.52 -5.85 -22.98
CA THR A 563 -41.84 -4.60 -23.70
C THR A 563 -42.48 -4.89 -25.07
N SER A 564 -41.88 -5.81 -25.84
CA SER A 564 -42.41 -6.21 -27.16
C SER A 564 -43.80 -6.88 -27.04
N GLY A 565 -43.97 -7.75 -26.05
CA GLY A 565 -45.27 -8.37 -25.73
C GLY A 565 -46.33 -7.33 -25.33
N LEU A 566 -45.95 -6.31 -24.55
CA LEU A 566 -46.85 -5.24 -24.14
C LEU A 566 -47.36 -4.44 -25.35
N THR A 567 -46.47 -4.08 -26.28
CA THR A 567 -46.87 -3.44 -27.55
C THR A 567 -47.85 -4.30 -28.34
N ALA A 568 -47.56 -5.59 -28.53
CA ALA A 568 -48.45 -6.52 -29.24
C ALA A 568 -49.84 -6.66 -28.58
N VAL A 569 -49.90 -6.59 -27.24
CA VAL A 569 -51.15 -6.57 -26.49
C VAL A 569 -51.92 -5.26 -26.69
N LEU A 570 -51.24 -4.10 -26.67
CA LEU A 570 -51.85 -2.79 -26.93
C LEU A 570 -52.40 -2.71 -28.35
N ASP A 571 -51.66 -3.20 -29.36
CA ASP A 571 -52.12 -3.32 -30.74
C ASP A 571 -53.36 -4.22 -30.85
N THR A 572 -53.39 -5.33 -30.10
CA THR A 572 -54.56 -6.22 -30.03
C THR A 572 -55.78 -5.52 -29.43
N ILE A 573 -55.61 -4.73 -28.36
CA ILE A 573 -56.69 -3.92 -27.75
C ILE A 573 -57.19 -2.86 -28.74
N GLY A 574 -56.29 -2.21 -29.49
CA GLY A 574 -56.63 -1.31 -30.58
C GLY A 574 -57.47 -1.99 -31.66
N GLY A 575 -57.06 -3.18 -32.10
CA GLY A 575 -57.80 -4.02 -33.03
C GLY A 575 -59.21 -4.39 -32.52
N MET A 576 -59.34 -4.78 -31.25
CA MET A 576 -60.64 -5.10 -30.64
C MET A 576 -61.57 -3.88 -30.58
N ASN A 577 -61.05 -2.68 -30.30
CA ASN A 577 -61.85 -1.45 -30.36
C ASN A 577 -62.36 -1.17 -31.80
N THR A 578 -61.51 -1.32 -32.82
CA THR A 578 -61.90 -1.19 -34.23
C THR A 578 -62.98 -2.20 -34.63
N ILE A 579 -62.86 -3.47 -34.21
CA ILE A 579 -63.86 -4.51 -34.48
C ILE A 579 -65.19 -4.15 -33.80
N ARG A 580 -65.17 -3.63 -32.56
CA ARG A 580 -66.38 -3.18 -31.86
C ARG A 580 -67.11 -2.07 -32.62
N GLU A 581 -66.39 -1.10 -33.17
CA GLU A 581 -66.96 -0.02 -33.98
C GLU A 581 -67.59 -0.54 -35.27
N GLN A 582 -66.91 -1.46 -35.97
CA GLN A 582 -67.44 -2.12 -37.18
C GLN A 582 -68.71 -2.94 -36.89
N ILE A 583 -68.78 -3.65 -35.77
CA ILE A 583 -69.98 -4.38 -35.32
C ILE A 583 -71.13 -3.41 -35.04
N GLN A 584 -70.86 -2.28 -34.37
CA GLN A 584 -71.88 -1.26 -34.09
C GLN A 584 -72.42 -0.62 -35.38
N GLU A 585 -71.55 -0.29 -36.34
CA GLU A 585 -71.97 0.24 -37.64
C GLU A 585 -72.80 -0.78 -38.43
N THR A 586 -72.38 -2.05 -38.41
CA THR A 586 -73.09 -3.16 -39.06
C THR A 586 -74.46 -3.39 -38.43
N SER A 587 -74.55 -3.38 -37.10
CA SER A 587 -75.83 -3.44 -36.36
C SER A 587 -76.77 -2.29 -36.74
N LYS A 588 -76.26 -1.06 -36.88
CA LYS A 588 -77.04 0.10 -37.36
C LYS A 588 -77.50 -0.05 -38.82
N ARG A 589 -76.72 -0.70 -39.68
CA ARG A 589 -77.12 -1.02 -41.07
C ARG A 589 -78.22 -2.09 -41.09
N ILE A 590 -78.09 -3.14 -40.28
CA ILE A 590 -79.09 -4.22 -40.17
C ILE A 590 -80.41 -3.71 -39.56
N LYS A 591 -80.37 -2.87 -38.52
CA LYS A 591 -81.60 -2.28 -37.93
C LYS A 591 -82.39 -1.47 -38.96
N ARG A 592 -81.72 -0.65 -39.77
CA ARG A 592 -82.37 0.07 -40.89
C ARG A 592 -82.93 -0.87 -41.97
N LEU A 593 -82.27 -2.00 -42.24
CA LEU A 593 -82.81 -3.01 -43.15
C LEU A 593 -84.07 -3.67 -42.58
N GLY A 594 -84.11 -3.92 -41.27
CA GLY A 594 -85.32 -4.37 -40.56
C GLY A 594 -86.46 -3.36 -40.64
N GLU A 595 -86.17 -2.08 -40.38
CA GLU A 595 -87.12 -0.96 -40.53
C GLU A 595 -87.70 -0.89 -41.95
N SER A 596 -86.85 -0.86 -43.00
CA SER A 596 -87.33 -0.88 -44.39
C SER A 596 -88.06 -2.18 -44.77
N SER A 597 -87.73 -3.31 -44.15
CA SER A 597 -88.46 -4.58 -44.36
C SER A 597 -89.82 -4.59 -43.66
N GLN A 598 -89.99 -3.81 -42.60
CA GLN A 598 -91.30 -3.56 -41.98
C GLN A 598 -92.17 -2.67 -42.88
N GLU A 599 -91.62 -1.56 -43.40
CA GLU A 599 -92.31 -0.67 -44.36
C GLU A 599 -92.75 -1.43 -45.63
N ILE A 600 -91.88 -2.29 -46.19
CA ILE A 600 -92.24 -3.14 -47.34
C ILE A 600 -93.34 -4.14 -46.96
N GLY A 601 -93.32 -4.67 -45.74
CA GLY A 601 -94.37 -5.56 -45.22
C GLY A 601 -95.75 -4.89 -45.25
N GLU A 602 -95.84 -3.69 -44.68
CA GLU A 602 -97.07 -2.87 -44.66
C GLU A 602 -97.56 -2.53 -46.08
N ILE A 603 -96.64 -2.23 -47.01
CA ILE A 603 -96.98 -2.03 -48.43
C ILE A 603 -97.51 -3.32 -49.07
N THR A 604 -96.92 -4.48 -48.78
CA THR A 604 -97.41 -5.76 -49.32
C THR A 604 -98.77 -6.18 -48.77
N GLU A 605 -99.06 -5.86 -47.51
CA GLU A 605 -100.39 -6.06 -46.92
C GLU A 605 -101.44 -5.18 -47.63
N LEU A 606 -101.15 -3.88 -47.80
CA LEU A 606 -102.02 -2.96 -48.55
C LEU A 606 -102.23 -3.39 -50.02
N ILE A 607 -101.19 -3.91 -50.69
CA ILE A 607 -101.34 -4.44 -52.06
C ILE A 607 -102.22 -5.70 -52.05
N SER A 608 -102.11 -6.57 -51.04
CA SER A 608 -102.97 -7.75 -50.89
C SER A 608 -104.43 -7.31 -50.80
N ASP A 609 -104.75 -6.37 -49.92
CA ASP A 609 -106.10 -5.80 -49.75
C ASP A 609 -106.64 -5.20 -51.05
N ILE A 610 -105.81 -4.42 -51.78
CA ILE A 610 -106.19 -3.86 -53.08
C ILE A 610 -106.45 -4.96 -54.11
N THR A 611 -105.64 -6.02 -54.16
CA THR A 611 -105.86 -7.14 -55.09
C THR A 611 -107.11 -7.94 -54.75
N GLU A 612 -107.41 -8.16 -53.47
CA GLU A 612 -108.65 -8.81 -53.03
C GLU A 612 -109.88 -7.96 -53.33
N GLN A 613 -109.82 -6.65 -53.07
CA GLN A 613 -110.88 -5.70 -53.45
C GLN A 613 -111.07 -5.66 -54.97
N THR A 614 -109.99 -5.68 -55.75
CA THR A 614 -110.03 -5.72 -57.22
C THR A 614 -110.64 -7.03 -57.73
N ASN A 615 -110.33 -8.16 -57.08
CA ASN A 615 -110.91 -9.46 -57.39
C ASN A 615 -112.43 -9.46 -57.17
N VAL A 616 -112.90 -8.91 -56.04
CA VAL A 616 -114.33 -8.75 -55.74
C VAL A 616 -115.02 -7.79 -56.72
N LEU A 617 -114.38 -6.68 -57.10
CA LEU A 617 -114.91 -5.74 -58.11
C LEU A 617 -115.01 -6.39 -59.50
N ALA A 618 -113.99 -7.16 -59.90
CA ALA A 618 -113.97 -7.88 -61.17
C ALA A 618 -115.04 -8.98 -61.23
N LEU A 619 -115.21 -9.76 -60.16
CA LEU A 619 -116.28 -10.74 -60.03
C LEU A 619 -117.67 -10.10 -60.12
N ASN A 620 -117.89 -8.97 -59.43
CA ASN A 620 -119.14 -8.21 -59.53
C ASN A 620 -119.39 -7.69 -60.95
N ALA A 621 -118.35 -7.23 -61.65
CA ALA A 621 -118.44 -6.80 -63.04
C ALA A 621 -118.74 -7.96 -64.00
N ALA A 622 -118.16 -9.15 -63.77
CA ALA A 622 -118.43 -10.35 -64.55
C ALA A 622 -119.88 -10.82 -64.37
N ILE A 623 -120.41 -10.81 -63.14
CA ILE A 623 -121.82 -11.11 -62.83
C ILE A 623 -122.77 -10.13 -63.55
N GLN A 624 -122.47 -8.83 -63.50
CA GLN A 624 -123.27 -7.82 -64.20
C GLN A 624 -123.19 -7.94 -65.73
N ALA A 625 -122.02 -8.25 -66.28
CA ALA A 625 -121.83 -8.48 -67.70
C ALA A 625 -122.58 -9.73 -68.19
N ALA A 626 -122.56 -10.83 -67.43
CA ALA A 626 -123.36 -12.02 -67.69
C ALA A 626 -124.88 -11.71 -67.64
N SER A 627 -125.31 -10.86 -66.70
CA SER A 627 -126.71 -10.39 -66.61
C SER A 627 -127.15 -9.51 -67.79
N ALA A 628 -126.23 -8.96 -68.58
CA ALA A 628 -126.53 -8.13 -69.75
C ALA A 628 -126.61 -8.93 -71.08
N GLY A 629 -126.40 -10.25 -71.05
CA GLY A 629 -126.52 -11.13 -72.22
C GLY A 629 -125.53 -10.81 -73.34
N GLU A 630 -125.97 -10.91 -74.60
CA GLU A 630 -125.11 -10.69 -75.78
C GLU A 630 -124.44 -9.30 -75.81
N ALA A 631 -125.09 -8.27 -75.27
CA ALA A 631 -124.50 -6.93 -75.16
C ALA A 631 -123.35 -6.84 -74.14
N GLY A 632 -123.31 -7.75 -73.16
CA GLY A 632 -122.31 -7.80 -72.09
C GLY A 632 -121.05 -8.60 -72.43
N ARG A 633 -121.03 -9.40 -73.51
CA ARG A 633 -119.92 -10.33 -73.83
C ARG A 633 -118.53 -9.69 -73.78
N GLY A 634 -118.37 -8.50 -74.37
CA GLY A 634 -117.08 -7.79 -74.37
C GLY A 634 -116.62 -7.37 -72.98
N PHE A 635 -117.55 -6.94 -72.11
CA PHE A 635 -117.27 -6.59 -70.73
C PHE A 635 -117.00 -7.83 -69.86
N SER A 636 -117.67 -8.96 -70.11
CA SER A 636 -117.46 -10.20 -69.37
C SER A 636 -116.03 -10.73 -69.53
N VAL A 637 -115.50 -10.73 -70.76
CA VAL A 637 -114.12 -11.16 -71.05
C VAL A 637 -113.09 -10.25 -70.38
N VAL A 638 -113.34 -8.93 -70.37
CA VAL A 638 -112.46 -7.98 -69.66
C VAL A 638 -112.53 -8.19 -68.14
N ALA A 639 -113.72 -8.44 -67.59
CA ALA A 639 -113.90 -8.70 -66.17
C ALA A 639 -113.21 -10.00 -65.72
N GLU A 640 -113.32 -11.09 -66.49
CA GLU A 640 -112.59 -12.34 -66.22
C GLU A 640 -111.06 -12.17 -66.28
N GLU A 641 -110.52 -11.43 -67.24
CA GLU A 641 -109.07 -11.20 -67.30
C GLU A 641 -108.58 -10.25 -66.17
N VAL A 642 -109.39 -9.27 -65.74
CA VAL A 642 -109.09 -8.46 -64.54
C VAL A 642 -109.14 -9.30 -63.27
N GLN A 643 -110.12 -10.21 -63.13
CA GLN A 643 -110.21 -11.14 -62.00
C GLN A 643 -108.96 -12.03 -61.95
N ARG A 644 -108.62 -12.65 -63.07
CA ARG A 644 -107.44 -13.52 -63.22
C ARG A 644 -106.12 -12.78 -63.00
N LEU A 645 -106.05 -11.49 -63.36
CA LEU A 645 -104.91 -10.63 -63.05
C LEU A 645 -104.84 -10.32 -61.55
N ALA A 646 -105.98 -10.03 -60.90
CA ALA A 646 -106.05 -9.79 -59.47
C ALA A 646 -105.66 -11.03 -58.64
N GLU A 647 -106.14 -12.23 -59.00
CA GLU A 647 -105.75 -13.50 -58.38
C GLU A 647 -104.24 -13.74 -58.51
N ARG A 648 -103.67 -13.56 -59.71
CA ARG A 648 -102.21 -13.68 -59.93
C ARG A 648 -101.41 -12.65 -59.15
N SER A 649 -101.91 -11.42 -59.01
CA SER A 649 -101.27 -10.39 -58.20
C SER A 649 -101.36 -10.68 -56.70
N ALA A 650 -102.47 -11.24 -56.22
CA ALA A 650 -102.61 -11.68 -54.83
C ALA A 650 -101.67 -12.87 -54.50
N ASP A 651 -101.53 -13.84 -55.41
CA ASP A 651 -100.56 -14.94 -55.29
C ASP A 651 -99.11 -14.42 -55.24
N ALA A 652 -98.75 -13.50 -56.14
CA ALA A 652 -97.42 -12.88 -56.15
C ALA A 652 -97.16 -12.08 -54.86
N THR A 653 -98.15 -11.33 -54.39
CA THR A 653 -98.05 -10.53 -53.16
C THR A 653 -97.89 -11.42 -51.93
N ARG A 654 -98.60 -12.56 -51.85
CA ARG A 654 -98.39 -13.57 -50.80
C ARG A 654 -96.97 -14.17 -50.81
N GLN A 655 -96.38 -14.37 -51.99
CA GLN A 655 -94.98 -14.83 -52.09
C GLN A 655 -93.99 -13.74 -51.62
N ILE A 656 -94.22 -12.47 -51.98
CA ILE A 656 -93.39 -11.35 -51.51
C ILE A 656 -93.52 -11.19 -49.99
N ALA A 657 -94.73 -11.22 -49.43
CA ALA A 657 -94.95 -11.15 -47.98
C ALA A 657 -94.23 -12.28 -47.21
N ALA A 658 -94.21 -13.50 -47.76
CA ALA A 658 -93.43 -14.60 -47.20
C ALA A 658 -91.91 -14.33 -47.22
N LEU A 659 -91.37 -13.80 -48.33
CA LEU A 659 -89.96 -13.41 -48.43
C LEU A 659 -89.60 -12.27 -47.45
N VAL A 660 -90.45 -11.25 -47.35
CA VAL A 660 -90.29 -10.12 -46.42
C VAL A 660 -90.26 -10.62 -44.97
N LYS A 661 -91.15 -11.54 -44.59
CA LYS A 661 -91.17 -12.14 -43.25
C LYS A 661 -89.92 -12.96 -42.93
N THR A 662 -89.35 -13.64 -43.93
CA THR A 662 -88.03 -14.29 -43.78
C THR A 662 -86.95 -13.24 -43.54
N ILE A 663 -86.89 -12.16 -44.33
CA ILE A 663 -85.91 -11.07 -44.15
C ILE A 663 -86.05 -10.40 -42.77
N GLN A 664 -87.27 -10.18 -42.29
CA GLN A 664 -87.52 -9.66 -40.93
C GLN A 664 -86.99 -10.60 -39.83
N THR A 665 -87.12 -11.92 -40.03
CA THR A 665 -86.59 -12.92 -39.09
C THR A 665 -85.06 -12.96 -39.13
N ASP A 666 -84.47 -13.07 -40.32
CA ASP A 666 -83.01 -13.09 -40.53
C ASP A 666 -82.33 -11.81 -40.01
N THR A 667 -82.97 -10.64 -40.17
CA THR A 667 -82.43 -9.37 -39.65
C THR A 667 -82.52 -9.29 -38.12
N ALA A 668 -83.58 -9.82 -37.50
CA ALA A 668 -83.66 -9.91 -36.04
C ALA A 668 -82.58 -10.84 -35.46
N ASP A 669 -82.41 -12.04 -36.03
CA ASP A 669 -81.37 -13.00 -35.63
C ASP A 669 -79.96 -12.41 -35.83
N ALA A 670 -79.74 -11.67 -36.93
CA ALA A 670 -78.47 -10.99 -37.18
C ALA A 670 -78.18 -9.88 -36.15
N VAL A 671 -79.19 -9.15 -35.64
CA VAL A 671 -79.00 -8.19 -34.54
C VAL A 671 -78.55 -8.90 -33.27
N VAL A 672 -79.20 -10.02 -32.89
CA VAL A 672 -78.81 -10.82 -31.71
C VAL A 672 -77.38 -11.37 -31.84
N ALA A 673 -76.99 -11.81 -33.05
CA ALA A 673 -75.62 -12.24 -33.33
C ALA A 673 -74.59 -11.11 -33.19
N MET A 674 -74.94 -9.88 -33.60
CA MET A 674 -74.08 -8.69 -33.43
C MET A 674 -73.94 -8.27 -31.97
N GLU A 675 -75.00 -8.37 -31.16
CA GLU A 675 -74.94 -8.10 -29.72
C GLU A 675 -74.03 -9.10 -29.00
N ARG A 676 -74.18 -10.41 -29.29
CA ARG A 676 -73.29 -11.45 -28.77
C ARG A 676 -71.84 -11.26 -29.20
N SER A 677 -71.61 -10.85 -30.45
CA SER A 677 -70.27 -10.54 -30.96
C SER A 677 -69.66 -9.33 -30.26
N THR A 678 -70.47 -8.30 -29.96
CA THR A 678 -70.04 -7.13 -29.17
C THR A 678 -69.56 -7.55 -27.78
N GLN A 679 -70.30 -8.43 -27.08
CA GLN A 679 -69.89 -8.94 -25.78
C GLN A 679 -68.58 -9.73 -25.86
N GLY A 680 -68.42 -10.63 -26.84
CA GLY A 680 -67.19 -11.39 -27.03
C GLY A 680 -65.95 -10.51 -27.26
N VAL A 681 -66.10 -9.40 -28.00
CA VAL A 681 -65.03 -8.42 -28.22
C VAL A 681 -64.69 -7.65 -26.94
N VAL A 682 -65.67 -7.31 -26.12
CA VAL A 682 -65.44 -6.66 -24.80
C VAL A 682 -64.72 -7.60 -23.83
N GLU A 683 -65.12 -8.87 -23.77
CA GLU A 683 -64.44 -9.88 -22.96
C GLU A 683 -63.01 -10.15 -23.46
N GLY A 684 -62.80 -10.20 -24.79
CA GLY A 684 -61.48 -10.31 -25.40
C GLY A 684 -60.56 -9.13 -25.07
N ALA A 685 -61.05 -7.88 -25.21
CA ALA A 685 -60.30 -6.69 -24.84
C ALA A 685 -59.90 -6.68 -23.36
N LYS A 686 -60.80 -7.10 -22.45
CA LYS A 686 -60.52 -7.22 -21.02
C LYS A 686 -59.47 -8.31 -20.71
N LEU A 687 -59.48 -9.42 -21.44
CA LEU A 687 -58.46 -10.46 -21.28
C LEU A 687 -57.09 -9.98 -21.75
N SER A 688 -57.03 -9.24 -22.86
CA SER A 688 -55.80 -8.58 -23.32
C SER A 688 -55.28 -7.55 -22.33
N ASP A 689 -56.15 -6.71 -21.74
CA ASP A 689 -55.78 -5.71 -20.74
C ASP A 689 -55.15 -6.34 -19.47
N ASN A 690 -55.72 -7.44 -18.98
CA ASN A 690 -55.13 -8.23 -17.89
C ASN A 690 -53.72 -8.77 -18.26
N ALA A 691 -53.53 -9.23 -19.50
CA ALA A 691 -52.22 -9.70 -19.98
C ALA A 691 -51.21 -8.55 -20.08
N GLY A 692 -51.64 -7.36 -20.50
CA GLY A 692 -50.82 -6.15 -20.53
C GLY A 692 -50.37 -5.71 -19.13
N THR A 693 -51.27 -5.80 -18.14
CA THR A 693 -50.95 -5.56 -16.73
C THR A 693 -49.89 -6.53 -16.21
N ALA A 694 -50.00 -7.82 -16.54
CA ALA A 694 -49.00 -8.83 -16.16
C ALA A 694 -47.62 -8.58 -16.81
N LEU A 695 -47.60 -8.12 -18.07
CA LEU A 695 -46.35 -7.78 -18.78
C LEU A 695 -45.69 -6.53 -18.20
N THR A 696 -46.47 -5.53 -17.76
CA THR A 696 -45.96 -4.35 -17.03
C THR A 696 -45.30 -4.74 -15.71
N GLU A 697 -45.85 -5.71 -14.98
CA GLU A 697 -45.22 -6.22 -13.75
C GLU A 697 -43.93 -7.01 -14.04
N ILE A 698 -43.87 -7.76 -15.15
CA ILE A 698 -42.65 -8.43 -15.61
C ILE A 698 -41.56 -7.41 -15.99
N ASP A 699 -41.91 -6.31 -16.67
CA ASP A 699 -40.99 -5.20 -16.94
C ASP A 699 -40.40 -4.64 -15.63
N ARG A 700 -41.27 -4.29 -14.68
CA ARG A 700 -40.88 -3.74 -13.37
C ARG A 700 -39.93 -4.67 -12.61
N VAL A 701 -40.26 -5.96 -12.51
CA VAL A 701 -39.44 -6.96 -11.82
C VAL A 701 -38.12 -7.21 -12.57
N SER A 702 -38.13 -7.20 -13.91
CA SER A 702 -36.91 -7.39 -14.71
C SER A 702 -35.91 -6.23 -14.56
N ARG A 703 -36.40 -4.99 -14.44
CA ARG A 703 -35.55 -3.82 -14.12
C ARG A 703 -34.92 -3.93 -12.75
N GLN A 704 -35.74 -4.21 -11.72
CA GLN A 704 -35.28 -4.39 -10.35
C GLN A 704 -34.26 -5.55 -10.24
N LEU A 705 -34.47 -6.63 -11.00
CA LEU A 705 -33.53 -7.74 -11.08
C LEU A 705 -32.18 -7.32 -11.70
N ALA A 706 -32.19 -6.56 -12.80
CA ALA A 706 -30.97 -6.05 -13.41
C ALA A 706 -30.17 -5.15 -12.45
N GLU A 707 -30.83 -4.23 -11.74
CA GLU A 707 -30.21 -3.36 -10.73
C GLU A 707 -29.56 -4.16 -9.58
N LEU A 708 -30.27 -5.16 -9.03
CA LEU A 708 -29.73 -6.03 -7.98
C LEU A 708 -28.49 -6.80 -8.46
N ILE A 709 -28.52 -7.27 -9.71
CA ILE A 709 -27.42 -8.03 -10.29
C ILE A 709 -26.20 -7.14 -10.57
N GLU A 710 -26.40 -5.90 -11.01
CA GLU A 710 -25.32 -4.92 -11.16
C GLU A 710 -24.66 -4.61 -9.80
N ALA A 711 -25.45 -4.49 -8.74
CA ALA A 711 -24.95 -4.36 -7.37
C ALA A 711 -24.15 -5.60 -6.90
N ILE A 712 -24.63 -6.81 -7.16
CA ILE A 712 -23.90 -8.07 -6.87
C ILE A 712 -22.59 -8.13 -7.67
N SER A 713 -22.60 -7.75 -8.95
CA SER A 713 -21.42 -7.69 -9.82
C SER A 713 -20.37 -6.72 -9.28
N ALA A 714 -20.79 -5.55 -8.79
CA ALA A 714 -19.93 -4.55 -8.15
C ALA A 714 -19.36 -5.03 -6.80
N GLN A 715 -20.21 -5.55 -5.91
CA GLN A 715 -19.78 -6.08 -4.62
C GLN A 715 -18.78 -7.24 -4.79
N SER A 716 -19.03 -8.14 -5.75
CA SER A 716 -18.11 -9.24 -6.05
C SER A 716 -16.73 -8.74 -6.51
N ARG A 717 -16.63 -7.63 -7.26
CA ARG A 717 -15.33 -7.05 -7.61
C ARG A 717 -14.57 -6.56 -6.37
N LEU A 718 -15.25 -5.84 -5.48
CA LEU A 718 -14.67 -5.35 -4.22
C LEU A 718 -14.20 -6.51 -3.32
N GLU A 719 -14.95 -7.60 -3.25
CA GLU A 719 -14.56 -8.79 -2.48
C GLU A 719 -13.36 -9.54 -3.10
N ALA A 720 -13.24 -9.57 -4.43
CA ALA A 720 -12.08 -10.14 -5.11
C ALA A 720 -10.80 -9.28 -4.91
N GLU A 721 -10.94 -7.95 -4.93
CA GLU A 721 -9.86 -7.02 -4.56
C GLU A 721 -9.45 -7.20 -3.09
N SER A 722 -10.43 -7.30 -2.18
CA SER A 722 -10.17 -7.56 -0.75
C SER A 722 -9.48 -8.89 -0.51
N ALA A 723 -9.88 -9.97 -1.20
CA ALA A 723 -9.21 -11.27 -1.14
C ALA A 723 -7.76 -11.18 -1.66
N THR A 724 -7.49 -10.36 -2.67
CA THR A 724 -6.14 -10.11 -3.18
C THR A 724 -5.26 -9.40 -2.13
N ILE A 725 -5.82 -8.41 -1.40
CA ILE A 725 -5.13 -7.74 -0.29
C ILE A 725 -4.86 -8.74 0.86
N VAL A 726 -5.81 -9.62 1.18
CA VAL A 726 -5.60 -10.67 2.19
C VAL A 726 -4.48 -11.63 1.76
N ALA A 727 -4.41 -12.03 0.49
CA ALA A 727 -3.31 -12.85 -0.03
C ALA A 727 -1.93 -12.15 0.10
N GLN A 728 -1.87 -10.84 -0.15
CA GLN A 728 -0.64 -10.05 0.07
C GLN A 728 -0.24 -10.01 1.56
N ASN A 729 -1.21 -9.84 2.46
CA ASN A 729 -0.96 -9.88 3.90
C ASN A 729 -0.45 -11.26 4.35
N ILE A 730 -1.01 -12.35 3.81
CA ILE A 730 -0.52 -13.72 4.06
C ILE A 730 0.93 -13.89 3.59
N GLN A 731 1.30 -13.33 2.43
CA GLN A 731 2.68 -13.36 1.96
C GLN A 731 3.65 -12.55 2.85
N HIS A 732 3.19 -11.46 3.47
CA HIS A 732 3.96 -10.73 4.47
C HIS A 732 4.12 -11.53 5.77
N ILE A 733 3.04 -12.15 6.27
CA ILE A 733 3.08 -13.02 7.46
C ILE A 733 4.00 -14.22 7.21
N PHE A 734 4.01 -14.80 6.00
CA PHE A 734 4.96 -15.84 5.60
C PHE A 734 6.41 -15.39 5.81
N ALA A 735 6.80 -14.23 5.24
CA ALA A 735 8.17 -13.71 5.35
C ALA A 735 8.57 -13.39 6.81
N VAL A 736 7.65 -12.83 7.61
CA VAL A 736 7.90 -12.59 9.04
C VAL A 736 8.09 -13.91 9.80
N THR A 737 7.28 -14.93 9.51
CA THR A 737 7.38 -16.25 10.17
C THR A 737 8.68 -16.98 9.78
N GLU A 738 9.09 -16.89 8.52
CA GLU A 738 10.37 -17.41 8.02
C GLU A 738 11.56 -16.73 8.73
N GLN A 739 11.55 -15.40 8.82
CA GLN A 739 12.55 -14.62 9.56
C GLN A 739 12.57 -14.96 11.06
N THR A 740 11.40 -15.20 11.69
CA THR A 740 11.32 -15.66 13.08
C THR A 740 11.94 -17.05 13.24
N GLY A 741 11.71 -17.96 12.29
CA GLY A 741 12.37 -19.26 12.25
C GLY A 741 13.89 -19.14 12.14
N GLU A 742 14.41 -18.34 11.20
CA GLU A 742 15.86 -18.10 11.06
C GLU A 742 16.48 -17.46 12.30
N GLY A 743 15.84 -16.43 12.87
CA GLY A 743 16.27 -15.80 14.11
C GLY A 743 16.35 -16.80 15.27
N THR A 744 15.36 -17.69 15.38
CA THR A 744 15.34 -18.74 16.40
C THR A 744 16.43 -19.81 16.16
N ARG A 745 16.71 -20.19 14.91
CA ARG A 745 17.85 -21.07 14.58
C ARG A 745 19.19 -20.44 15.00
N SER A 746 19.36 -19.13 14.75
CA SER A 746 20.53 -18.36 15.17
C SER A 746 20.65 -18.30 16.70
N THR A 747 19.56 -18.00 17.41
CA THR A 747 19.53 -18.01 18.88
C THR A 747 19.93 -19.38 19.45
N ALA A 748 19.38 -20.48 18.92
CA ALA A 748 19.76 -21.83 19.34
C ALA A 748 21.26 -22.13 19.11
N GLN A 749 21.86 -21.65 18.02
CA GLN A 749 23.30 -21.79 17.77
C GLN A 749 24.15 -20.99 18.78
N LEU A 750 23.79 -19.73 19.05
CA LEU A 750 24.46 -18.88 20.04
C LEU A 750 24.36 -19.46 21.46
N VAL A 751 23.21 -20.03 21.81
CA VAL A 751 22.96 -20.68 23.10
C VAL A 751 23.81 -21.94 23.28
N ARG A 752 23.96 -22.77 22.23
CA ARG A 752 24.89 -23.92 22.24
C ARG A 752 26.35 -23.49 22.39
N GLN A 753 26.74 -22.37 21.77
CA GLN A 753 28.08 -21.81 21.94
C GLN A 753 28.28 -21.30 23.38
N LEU A 754 27.32 -20.58 23.93
CA LEU A 754 27.35 -20.10 25.32
C LEU A 754 27.41 -21.25 26.33
N SER A 755 26.64 -22.31 26.11
CA SER A 755 26.68 -23.54 26.92
C SER A 755 28.08 -24.19 26.91
N ARG A 756 28.73 -24.25 25.73
CA ARG A 756 30.12 -24.74 25.62
C ARG A 756 31.11 -23.84 26.37
N THR A 757 31.01 -22.52 26.23
CA THR A 757 31.90 -21.58 26.94
C THR A 757 31.66 -21.61 28.47
N ALA A 758 30.42 -21.83 28.91
CA ALA A 758 30.10 -22.05 30.32
C ALA A 758 30.75 -23.34 30.85
N GLU A 759 30.73 -24.42 30.07
CA GLU A 759 31.41 -25.68 30.41
C GLU A 759 32.94 -25.54 30.42
N GLU A 760 33.55 -24.83 29.47
CA GLU A 760 34.98 -24.50 29.46
C GLU A 760 35.39 -23.66 30.69
N LEU A 761 34.55 -22.70 31.08
CA LEU A 761 34.75 -21.92 32.31
C LEU A 761 34.58 -22.79 33.56
N ARG A 762 33.58 -23.70 33.59
CA ARG A 762 33.39 -24.68 34.67
C ARG A 762 34.64 -25.52 34.88
N GLN A 763 35.21 -26.05 33.80
CA GLN A 763 36.44 -26.86 33.85
C GLN A 763 37.66 -26.05 34.29
N SER A 764 37.78 -24.80 33.84
CA SER A 764 38.87 -23.90 34.22
C SER A 764 38.84 -23.59 35.73
N VAL A 765 37.65 -23.38 36.28
CA VAL A 765 37.43 -23.03 37.68
C VAL A 765 37.43 -24.25 38.60
N ALA A 766 37.06 -25.44 38.09
CA ALA A 766 37.14 -26.71 38.82
C ALA A 766 38.58 -27.16 39.15
N ARG A 767 39.61 -26.48 38.61
CA ARG A 767 41.00 -26.66 39.05
C ARG A 767 41.22 -26.18 40.50
N PHE A 768 40.45 -25.19 40.95
CA PHE A 768 40.55 -24.66 42.30
C PHE A 768 39.68 -25.48 43.25
N LYS A 769 40.30 -26.12 44.26
CA LYS A 769 39.56 -26.79 45.32
C LYS A 769 39.12 -25.78 46.36
N ILE A 770 37.83 -25.81 46.73
CA ILE A 770 37.22 -24.90 47.71
C ILE A 770 36.50 -25.64 48.85
N SER A 771 36.54 -26.97 48.83
CA SER A 771 35.86 -27.90 49.73
C SER A 771 36.57 -29.25 49.75
#